data_AF-A0A956QFB1-F1
#
_entry.id   AF-A0A956QFB1-F1
#
_cell.length_a   1.000
_cell.length_b   1.000
_cell.length_c   1.000
_cell.angle_alpha   90.00
_cell.angle_beta   90.00
_cell.angle_gamma   90.00
#
_symmetry.space_group_name_H-M   'P 1'
#
loop_
_entity.id
_entity.type
_entity.pdbx_description
1 polymer ?
#
loop_
_entity_poly.entity_id
_entity_poly.type
_entity_poly.pdbx_seq_one_letter_code
_entity_poly.pdbx_strand_id
1 'polypeptide(L)'
;MSLLIAMFVGAAASLNPGQLGLVRNEADYKAARGAARSGLAYAMTRLEENPNWRGDGNGIVVDTPDMVVVEQDGNVVGLLRDGSGRTAQFRIRFNHQDGGGGGDDLDDPPSEFRFDTPYVSVNNLLGSGPVALPIANGVGYSVNGSADHDVPEHCAALLVEGRVSPQLSVADASNPNPRLQAVRAHLTIESLCGVGDLELEGDISGAVLMSAGDFVTDLTGTDPLSLASVGSDQPTRVRVKNDMVVDGAGENLRTAATAEVLAGGSVKANFNSDHISRALEEAGDAFYQLAWDDVDDPGEGTLPAGVYVFWEADGKVHYYPDNWEDYDARIKANPSDPGTVVNLSGAVSFHEADGKKVFAVTTEVDVTPVGDPSNPVEDLTIIPRSGVAEDASNPSRPPLPYGAPTDYASAAVNYIGINDWNDGSEIHEMLKTLAPVGDFSDPSGNGIHWDQNVMTVYGSGPRAVTYLFSGGNMHTTNSPNGTLLSPQGADRYIIDPAAFDDFVANPGTGRDMETLNLGAATDSLAPQDFEVRFEGADGGPASLATTGNGDIRFGADLSGENASIKAGGQIRIVGVGVDLSADPDAERAGVSLYARDDIFISTLRPHEDDPTLYDYVDVQLKGIVYSWKNITVEVGGEKHAGRKFDLRGAMVAYGGDPSAPPVAGQGNVYLTADSVNLTFDPAYLTSWMPSAPTSVQMTNLSTHEL
;
A
#
# COMPACT_ATOMS: atom_id res chain seq x y z
N MET A 1 -22.58 -23.37 -60.05
CA MET A 1 -22.62 -21.91 -59.81
C MET A 1 -21.20 -21.41 -59.73
N SER A 2 -20.72 -20.42 -60.44
CA SER A 2 -21.17 -19.68 -61.62
C SER A 2 -19.90 -18.87 -61.90
N LEU A 3 -19.19 -19.05 -63.01
CA LEU A 3 -19.26 -18.21 -64.22
C LEU A 3 -19.67 -16.71 -64.06
N LEU A 4 -20.10 -16.26 -62.88
CA LEU A 4 -20.35 -14.89 -62.45
C LEU A 4 -19.15 -14.31 -61.68
N ILE A 5 -18.35 -15.12 -60.97
CA ILE A 5 -17.18 -14.61 -60.23
C ILE A 5 -16.02 -14.25 -61.19
N ALA A 6 -15.88 -14.98 -62.31
CA ALA A 6 -14.92 -14.64 -63.36
C ALA A 6 -15.36 -13.43 -64.22
N MET A 7 -16.62 -13.01 -64.15
CA MET A 7 -17.16 -11.89 -64.95
C MET A 7 -17.25 -10.57 -64.17
N PHE A 8 -17.15 -10.60 -62.83
CA PHE A 8 -16.80 -9.41 -62.04
C PHE A 8 -15.29 -9.06 -62.11
N VAL A 9 -14.48 -9.94 -62.68
CA VAL A 9 -13.07 -9.69 -63.04
C VAL A 9 -12.96 -9.11 -64.48
N GLY A 10 -14.04 -9.09 -65.26
CA GLY A 10 -14.03 -8.68 -66.68
C GLY A 10 -14.63 -7.31 -67.01
N ALA A 11 -15.26 -6.61 -66.05
CA ALA A 11 -15.97 -5.35 -66.30
C ALA A 11 -15.80 -4.30 -65.19
N ALA A 12 -14.60 -4.23 -64.59
CA ALA A 12 -14.11 -3.01 -63.93
C ALA A 12 -12.73 -2.61 -64.48
N ALA A 13 -12.39 -3.04 -65.69
CA ALA A 13 -11.23 -2.57 -66.45
C ALA A 13 -11.53 -1.24 -67.19
N SER A 14 -12.17 -0.30 -66.48
CA SER A 14 -12.12 1.14 -66.79
C SER A 14 -11.88 1.93 -65.50
N LEU A 15 -10.97 1.43 -64.66
CA LEU A 15 -10.56 2.11 -63.43
C LEU A 15 -9.67 3.29 -63.79
N ASN A 16 -10.24 4.47 -63.60
CA ASN A 16 -9.56 5.74 -63.42
C ASN A 16 -8.26 5.54 -62.62
N PRO A 17 -7.10 6.08 -63.04
CA PRO A 17 -5.83 5.98 -62.28
C PRO A 17 -5.97 6.38 -60.79
N GLY A 18 -6.93 7.25 -60.48
CA GLY A 18 -7.27 7.65 -59.11
C GLY A 18 -7.85 6.53 -58.22
N GLN A 19 -8.60 5.56 -58.74
CA GLN A 19 -9.22 4.51 -57.92
C GLN A 19 -8.24 3.38 -57.56
N LEU A 20 -7.27 3.08 -58.43
CA LEU A 20 -6.14 2.18 -58.10
C LEU A 20 -5.15 2.83 -57.13
N GLY A 21 -4.99 4.16 -57.20
CA GLY A 21 -4.21 4.94 -56.22
C GLY A 21 -4.85 4.94 -54.84
N LEU A 22 -6.18 5.09 -54.74
CA LEU A 22 -6.91 5.07 -53.48
C LEU A 22 -6.83 3.71 -52.78
N VAL A 23 -7.07 2.60 -53.50
CA VAL A 23 -6.98 1.23 -52.93
C VAL A 23 -5.55 0.91 -52.48
N ARG A 24 -4.53 1.39 -53.21
CA ARG A 24 -3.13 1.21 -52.81
C ARG A 24 -2.76 2.07 -51.60
N ASN A 25 -3.21 3.32 -51.55
CA ASN A 25 -2.96 4.20 -50.40
C ASN A 25 -3.63 3.67 -49.12
N GLU A 26 -4.85 3.14 -49.22
CA GLU A 26 -5.54 2.53 -48.09
C GLU A 26 -4.83 1.25 -47.60
N ALA A 27 -4.33 0.43 -48.53
CA ALA A 27 -3.54 -0.76 -48.21
C ALA A 27 -2.18 -0.41 -47.58
N ASP A 28 -1.53 0.65 -48.04
CA ASP A 28 -0.25 1.14 -47.50
C ASP A 28 -0.46 1.76 -46.11
N TYR A 29 -1.54 2.53 -45.89
CA TYR A 29 -1.90 3.06 -44.58
C TYR A 29 -2.25 1.96 -43.58
N LYS A 30 -3.02 0.94 -43.99
CA LYS A 30 -3.32 -0.23 -43.15
C LYS A 30 -2.05 -0.99 -42.77
N ALA A 31 -1.09 -1.11 -43.69
CA ALA A 31 0.20 -1.74 -43.41
C ALA A 31 1.08 -0.86 -42.48
N ALA A 32 1.07 0.47 -42.62
CA ALA A 32 1.75 1.37 -41.69
C ALA A 32 1.14 1.28 -40.28
N ARG A 33 -0.19 1.29 -40.15
CA ARG A 33 -0.88 1.07 -38.87
C ARG A 33 -0.59 -0.31 -38.28
N GLY A 34 -0.57 -1.36 -39.12
CA GLY A 34 -0.19 -2.70 -38.70
C GLY A 34 1.23 -2.76 -38.17
N ALA A 35 2.17 -2.05 -38.81
CA ALA A 35 3.54 -1.94 -38.33
C ALA A 35 3.63 -1.20 -36.99
N ALA A 36 2.98 -0.03 -36.86
CA ALA A 36 2.95 0.70 -35.60
C ALA A 36 2.39 -0.14 -34.44
N ARG A 37 1.29 -0.87 -34.66
CA ARG A 37 0.72 -1.78 -33.64
C ARG A 37 1.62 -2.97 -33.32
N SER A 38 2.33 -3.49 -34.31
CA SER A 38 3.30 -4.57 -34.07
C SER A 38 4.51 -4.08 -33.29
N GLY A 39 4.96 -2.84 -33.54
CA GLY A 39 6.01 -2.20 -32.76
C GLY A 39 5.57 -1.90 -31.33
N LEU A 40 4.31 -1.48 -31.13
CA LEU A 40 3.73 -1.33 -29.79
C LEU A 40 3.70 -2.66 -29.04
N ALA A 41 3.21 -3.73 -29.66
CA ALA A 41 3.21 -5.06 -29.06
C ALA A 41 4.63 -5.54 -28.73
N TYR A 42 5.59 -5.32 -29.64
CA TYR A 42 7.00 -5.62 -29.38
C TYR A 42 7.53 -4.87 -28.16
N ALA A 43 7.32 -3.55 -28.08
CA ALA A 43 7.79 -2.74 -26.98
C ALA A 43 7.14 -3.13 -25.64
N MET A 44 5.84 -3.43 -25.64
CA MET A 44 5.18 -3.96 -24.46
C MET A 44 5.86 -5.25 -23.99
N THR A 45 6.05 -6.25 -24.86
CA THR A 45 6.77 -7.49 -24.50
C THR A 45 8.19 -7.24 -23.98
N ARG A 46 8.91 -6.25 -24.52
CA ARG A 46 10.25 -5.90 -24.00
C ARG A 46 10.20 -5.27 -22.60
N LEU A 47 9.18 -4.45 -22.32
CA LEU A 47 8.94 -3.89 -20.99
C LEU A 47 8.45 -4.96 -20.00
N GLU A 48 7.69 -5.96 -20.46
CA GLU A 48 7.30 -7.13 -19.67
C GLU A 48 8.52 -7.97 -19.26
N GLU A 49 9.48 -8.14 -20.17
CA GLU A 49 10.75 -8.85 -19.91
C GLU A 49 11.74 -8.04 -19.08
N ASN A 50 11.76 -6.71 -19.24
CA ASN A 50 12.66 -5.80 -18.54
C ASN A 50 11.99 -4.44 -18.34
N PRO A 51 11.52 -4.12 -17.12
CA PRO A 51 10.87 -2.84 -16.82
C PRO A 51 11.75 -1.61 -17.07
N ASN A 52 13.09 -1.77 -17.13
CA ASN A 52 14.04 -0.70 -17.46
C ASN A 52 14.33 -0.57 -18.97
N TRP A 53 13.69 -1.39 -19.81
CA TRP A 53 13.99 -1.42 -21.24
C TRP A 53 13.73 -0.07 -21.90
N ARG A 54 14.73 0.39 -22.65
CA ARG A 54 14.66 1.65 -23.40
C ARG A 54 15.23 1.52 -24.81
N GLY A 55 15.18 0.32 -25.40
CA GLY A 55 15.73 0.06 -26.73
C GLY A 55 17.27 -0.02 -26.77
N ASP A 56 17.87 -0.47 -25.68
CA ASP A 56 19.30 -0.52 -25.41
C ASP A 56 19.93 -1.92 -25.56
N GLY A 57 19.23 -2.86 -26.23
CA GLY A 57 19.75 -4.20 -26.51
C GLY A 57 21.00 -4.25 -27.40
N ASN A 58 21.31 -3.17 -28.13
CA ASN A 58 22.55 -2.94 -28.88
C ASN A 58 22.94 -4.09 -29.84
N GLY A 59 21.98 -4.53 -30.65
CA GLY A 59 22.16 -5.56 -31.65
C GLY A 59 20.87 -6.04 -32.31
N ILE A 60 20.98 -7.15 -33.05
CA ILE A 60 19.84 -7.84 -33.64
C ILE A 60 19.18 -8.67 -32.54
N VAL A 61 17.92 -8.36 -32.24
CA VAL A 61 17.13 -9.03 -31.20
C VAL A 61 16.26 -10.14 -31.80
N VAL A 62 15.66 -9.87 -32.96
CA VAL A 62 14.84 -10.83 -33.70
C VAL A 62 15.36 -10.95 -35.13
N ASP A 63 15.61 -12.18 -35.60
CA ASP A 63 16.00 -12.46 -36.99
C ASP A 63 15.22 -13.67 -37.53
N THR A 64 14.02 -13.40 -38.02
CA THR A 64 13.15 -14.40 -38.65
C THR A 64 12.80 -13.97 -40.07
N PRO A 65 12.34 -14.90 -40.94
CA PRO A 65 11.96 -14.55 -42.31
C PRO A 65 10.89 -13.46 -42.40
N ASP A 66 9.96 -13.44 -41.45
CA ASP A 66 8.78 -12.57 -41.44
C ASP A 66 8.99 -11.29 -40.59
N MET A 67 9.93 -11.32 -39.64
CA MET A 67 10.21 -10.20 -38.74
C MET A 67 11.70 -10.11 -38.38
N VAL A 68 12.25 -8.91 -38.51
CA VAL A 68 13.61 -8.56 -38.03
C VAL A 68 13.49 -7.37 -37.09
N VAL A 69 14.13 -7.41 -35.94
CA VAL A 69 14.21 -6.26 -35.02
C VAL A 69 15.65 -6.01 -34.61
N VAL A 70 16.05 -4.75 -34.69
CA VAL A 70 17.35 -4.25 -34.26
C VAL A 70 17.11 -3.16 -33.23
N GLU A 71 17.81 -3.26 -32.09
CA GLU A 71 17.86 -2.25 -31.04
C GLU A 71 19.27 -1.67 -31.00
N GLN A 72 19.41 -0.36 -30.87
CA GLN A 72 20.71 0.29 -30.81
C GLN A 72 20.59 1.66 -30.14
N ASP A 73 21.26 1.80 -29.01
CA ASP A 73 21.46 3.03 -28.25
C ASP A 73 20.17 3.85 -28.08
N GLY A 74 19.07 3.19 -27.69
CA GLY A 74 17.79 3.86 -27.45
C GLY A 74 16.85 3.95 -28.65
N ASN A 75 17.29 3.50 -29.83
CA ASN A 75 16.45 3.42 -31.02
C ASN A 75 16.10 1.96 -31.33
N VAL A 76 14.92 1.75 -31.90
CA VAL A 76 14.42 0.42 -32.27
C VAL A 76 13.88 0.48 -33.68
N VAL A 77 14.27 -0.49 -34.51
CA VAL A 77 13.76 -0.65 -35.87
C VAL A 77 13.28 -2.07 -36.06
N GLY A 78 12.00 -2.23 -36.36
CA GLY A 78 11.42 -3.50 -36.76
C GLY A 78 11.04 -3.51 -38.24
N LEU A 79 11.35 -4.60 -38.93
CA LEU A 79 10.94 -4.87 -40.30
C LEU A 79 9.94 -6.02 -40.31
N LEU A 80 8.79 -5.79 -40.90
CA LEU A 80 7.72 -6.78 -41.07
C LEU A 80 7.60 -7.12 -42.56
N ARG A 81 7.71 -8.40 -42.89
CA ARG A 81 7.61 -8.89 -44.27
C ARG A 81 6.35 -9.72 -44.39
N ASP A 82 5.50 -9.39 -45.36
CA ASP A 82 4.37 -10.25 -45.68
C ASP A 82 4.76 -11.33 -46.70
N GLY A 83 3.91 -12.36 -46.85
CA GLY A 83 4.14 -13.45 -47.81
C GLY A 83 4.16 -13.02 -49.29
N SER A 84 3.92 -11.74 -49.59
CA SER A 84 4.07 -11.15 -50.93
C SER A 84 5.39 -10.41 -51.13
N GLY A 85 6.26 -10.39 -50.12
CA GLY A 85 7.55 -9.70 -50.14
C GLY A 85 7.46 -8.18 -49.93
N ARG A 86 6.31 -7.68 -49.47
CA ARG A 86 6.16 -6.27 -49.09
C ARG A 86 6.68 -6.09 -47.67
N THR A 87 7.48 -5.04 -47.49
CA THR A 87 8.11 -4.70 -46.21
C THR A 87 7.46 -3.46 -45.62
N ALA A 88 6.95 -3.58 -44.40
CA ALA A 88 6.60 -2.45 -43.54
C ALA A 88 7.64 -2.35 -42.43
N GLN A 89 7.75 -1.19 -41.81
CA GLN A 89 8.72 -0.94 -40.76
C GLN A 89 8.06 -0.22 -39.59
N PHE A 90 8.46 -0.55 -38.36
CA PHE A 90 8.17 0.28 -37.21
C PHE A 90 9.45 0.87 -36.61
N ARG A 91 9.32 2.05 -35.99
CA ARG A 91 10.40 2.77 -35.31
C ARG A 91 9.94 3.21 -33.93
N ILE A 92 10.81 3.05 -32.94
CA ILE A 92 10.60 3.49 -31.56
C ILE A 92 11.87 4.18 -31.10
N ARG A 93 11.75 5.33 -30.44
CA ARG A 93 12.89 6.17 -30.07
C ARG A 93 12.76 6.57 -28.62
N PHE A 94 13.73 6.21 -27.79
CA PHE A 94 13.95 6.75 -26.45
C PHE A 94 15.12 7.75 -26.45
N ASN A 95 16.02 7.66 -27.44
CA ASN A 95 17.25 8.44 -27.48
C ASN A 95 17.03 9.94 -27.76
N HIS A 96 17.69 10.83 -27.03
CA HIS A 96 17.55 12.28 -27.14
C HIS A 96 18.33 12.90 -28.32
N GLN A 97 19.27 12.17 -28.90
CA GLN A 97 20.17 12.61 -29.98
C GLN A 97 20.91 13.92 -29.65
N ASP A 98 21.35 14.05 -28.40
CA ASP A 98 21.95 15.26 -27.81
C ASP A 98 23.43 15.09 -27.43
N GLY A 99 24.03 13.91 -27.64
CA GLY A 99 25.44 13.64 -27.35
C GLY A 99 25.68 12.25 -26.75
N GLY A 100 26.87 12.04 -26.20
CA GLY A 100 27.16 10.84 -25.40
C GLY A 100 26.86 11.10 -23.92
N GLY A 101 25.98 10.32 -23.30
CA GLY A 101 25.54 10.51 -21.92
C GLY A 101 24.79 11.83 -21.71
N GLY A 102 23.91 12.17 -22.67
CA GLY A 102 23.08 13.36 -22.64
C GLY A 102 21.94 13.28 -21.61
N GLY A 103 20.87 14.05 -21.82
CA GLY A 103 19.74 14.13 -20.87
C GLY A 103 18.93 12.85 -20.70
N ASP A 104 19.24 11.79 -21.43
CA ASP A 104 18.66 10.45 -21.36
C ASP A 104 19.66 9.37 -20.87
N ASP A 105 20.89 9.75 -20.51
CA ASP A 105 21.98 8.84 -20.14
C ASP A 105 22.26 7.76 -21.19
N LEU A 106 22.05 8.05 -22.48
CA LEU A 106 22.38 7.17 -23.60
C LEU A 106 23.43 7.80 -24.51
N ASP A 107 24.17 6.94 -25.23
CA ASP A 107 25.01 7.40 -26.33
C ASP A 107 24.17 7.65 -27.58
N ASP A 108 24.50 8.68 -28.34
CA ASP A 108 23.90 8.90 -29.66
C ASP A 108 24.09 7.67 -30.59
N PRO A 109 23.02 7.16 -31.24
CA PRO A 109 23.15 6.04 -32.15
C PRO A 109 23.95 6.42 -33.41
N PRO A 110 24.49 5.41 -34.13
CA PRO A 110 25.14 5.61 -35.42
C PRO A 110 24.26 6.39 -36.40
N SER A 111 24.87 7.14 -37.31
CA SER A 111 24.17 8.09 -38.19
C SER A 111 23.07 7.48 -39.06
N GLU A 112 23.21 6.20 -39.41
CA GLU A 112 22.30 5.35 -40.16
C GLU A 112 21.10 4.86 -39.34
N PHE A 113 21.20 4.96 -38.01
CA PHE A 113 20.22 4.48 -37.04
C PHE A 113 19.56 5.63 -36.25
N ARG A 114 19.92 6.88 -36.55
CA ARG A 114 19.21 8.08 -36.07
C ARG A 114 17.87 8.27 -36.76
N PHE A 115 16.89 8.81 -36.03
CA PHE A 115 15.55 9.04 -36.55
C PHE A 115 15.24 10.54 -36.65
N ASP A 116 14.84 10.94 -37.85
CA ASP A 116 14.34 12.27 -38.13
C ASP A 116 12.85 12.39 -37.74
N THR A 117 12.56 12.32 -36.44
CA THR A 117 11.20 12.38 -35.87
C THR A 117 11.17 13.23 -34.60
N PRO A 118 10.14 14.07 -34.38
CA PRO A 118 9.97 14.83 -33.15
C PRO A 118 9.51 13.97 -31.96
N TYR A 119 9.02 12.75 -32.24
CA TYR A 119 8.41 11.87 -31.25
C TYR A 119 9.46 11.02 -30.53
N VAL A 120 9.45 11.09 -29.19
CA VAL A 120 10.37 10.37 -28.31
C VAL A 120 9.56 9.70 -27.21
N SER A 121 9.66 8.37 -27.11
CA SER A 121 9.09 7.54 -26.05
C SER A 121 9.81 7.77 -24.73
N VAL A 122 9.09 7.55 -23.63
CA VAL A 122 9.63 7.61 -22.26
C VAL A 122 9.23 6.35 -21.53
N ASN A 123 10.19 5.73 -20.85
CA ASN A 123 9.93 4.68 -19.90
C ASN A 123 10.02 5.26 -18.49
N ASN A 124 8.88 5.39 -17.81
CA ASN A 124 8.75 5.87 -16.44
C ASN A 124 8.15 4.78 -15.54
N LEU A 125 8.34 3.49 -15.87
CA LEU A 125 7.70 2.38 -15.15
C LEU A 125 8.23 2.22 -13.72
N LEU A 126 9.51 2.49 -13.50
CA LEU A 126 10.11 2.48 -12.17
C LEU A 126 10.23 3.87 -11.56
N GLY A 127 9.83 4.92 -12.30
CA GLY A 127 9.84 6.26 -11.75
C GLY A 127 8.78 6.39 -10.67
N SER A 128 9.14 7.09 -9.60
CA SER A 128 8.29 7.42 -8.46
C SER A 128 7.70 8.83 -8.62
N GLY A 129 7.41 9.29 -9.84
CA GLY A 129 6.86 10.62 -10.08
C GLY A 129 6.61 10.89 -11.56
N PRO A 130 5.77 11.87 -11.93
CA PRO A 130 5.53 12.23 -13.33
C PRO A 130 6.79 12.73 -14.02
N VAL A 131 7.00 12.34 -15.28
CA VAL A 131 8.13 12.78 -16.10
C VAL A 131 7.63 13.45 -17.38
N ALA A 132 8.17 14.63 -17.70
CA ALA A 132 7.80 15.36 -18.90
C ALA A 132 8.07 14.55 -20.18
N LEU A 133 7.09 14.48 -21.08
CA LEU A 133 7.25 13.80 -22.37
C LEU A 133 8.12 14.67 -23.30
N PRO A 134 9.35 14.25 -23.68
CA PRO A 134 10.26 15.08 -24.46
C PRO A 134 9.82 15.21 -25.92
N ILE A 135 10.12 16.37 -26.51
CA ILE A 135 9.92 16.66 -27.93
C ILE A 135 11.26 17.00 -28.58
N ALA A 136 11.57 16.27 -29.65
CA ALA A 136 12.76 16.45 -30.48
C ALA A 136 12.60 17.56 -31.54
N ASN A 137 12.45 18.80 -31.09
CA ASN A 137 12.32 19.99 -31.95
C ASN A 137 13.65 20.75 -32.20
N GLY A 138 14.77 20.25 -31.67
CA GLY A 138 16.09 20.82 -31.80
C GLY A 138 16.78 20.53 -33.14
N VAL A 139 18.04 21.00 -33.27
CA VAL A 139 18.84 20.77 -34.47
C VAL A 139 19.17 19.29 -34.60
N GLY A 140 18.92 18.70 -35.77
CA GLY A 140 19.14 17.26 -35.97
C GLY A 140 18.17 16.38 -35.18
N TYR A 141 17.00 16.93 -34.83
CA TYR A 141 16.00 16.25 -33.99
C TYR A 141 16.55 15.91 -32.61
N SER A 142 17.42 16.74 -32.05
CA SER A 142 17.77 16.68 -30.63
C SER A 142 16.57 17.12 -29.78
N VAL A 143 16.44 16.56 -28.58
CA VAL A 143 15.45 17.02 -27.59
C VAL A 143 15.81 18.43 -27.10
N ASN A 144 14.83 19.33 -27.09
CA ASN A 144 15.00 20.72 -26.63
C ASN A 144 13.67 21.32 -26.10
N GLY A 145 12.75 20.47 -25.67
CA GLY A 145 11.45 20.84 -25.12
C GLY A 145 10.64 19.61 -24.70
N SER A 146 9.43 19.85 -24.22
CA SER A 146 8.48 18.82 -23.77
C SER A 146 7.09 19.07 -24.36
N ALA A 147 6.24 18.04 -24.34
CA ALA A 147 4.83 18.13 -24.68
C ALA A 147 4.03 18.89 -23.59
N ASP A 148 2.76 19.16 -23.88
CA ASP A 148 1.84 19.84 -22.95
C ASP A 148 1.30 18.89 -21.86
N HIS A 149 1.73 17.63 -21.84
CA HIS A 149 1.35 16.61 -20.87
C HIS A 149 2.56 15.76 -20.44
N ASP A 150 2.49 15.26 -19.21
CA ASP A 150 3.52 14.42 -18.60
C ASP A 150 3.18 12.93 -18.75
N VAL A 151 4.20 12.09 -18.63
CA VAL A 151 4.08 10.64 -18.48
C VAL A 151 3.96 10.36 -16.98
N PRO A 152 2.81 9.84 -16.50
CA PRO A 152 2.65 9.50 -15.09
C PRO A 152 3.73 8.52 -14.62
N GLU A 153 3.93 8.46 -13.31
CA GLU A 153 4.74 7.40 -12.70
C GLU A 153 4.16 6.01 -12.97
N HIS A 154 5.01 4.99 -12.91
CA HIS A 154 4.66 3.62 -13.23
C HIS A 154 3.98 3.44 -14.61
N CYS A 155 4.32 4.33 -15.56
CA CYS A 155 3.86 4.27 -16.95
C CYS A 155 5.04 4.32 -17.92
N ALA A 156 4.82 3.82 -19.13
CA ALA A 156 5.63 4.14 -20.30
C ALA A 156 4.76 4.82 -21.35
N ALA A 157 5.25 5.94 -21.90
CA ALA A 157 4.70 6.52 -23.11
C ALA A 157 5.45 5.96 -24.31
N LEU A 158 4.79 5.10 -25.09
CA LEU A 158 5.34 4.47 -26.27
C LEU A 158 4.86 5.18 -27.53
N LEU A 159 5.76 5.91 -28.17
CA LEU A 159 5.54 6.58 -29.44
C LEU A 159 6.13 5.73 -30.56
N VAL A 160 5.24 5.04 -31.29
CA VAL A 160 5.62 4.06 -32.32
C VAL A 160 5.20 4.55 -33.69
N GLU A 161 6.18 4.75 -34.56
CA GLU A 161 5.95 5.13 -35.95
C GLU A 161 5.97 3.90 -36.86
N GLY A 162 4.88 3.66 -37.59
CA GLY A 162 4.81 2.70 -38.67
C GLY A 162 5.02 3.36 -40.03
N ARG A 163 5.86 2.78 -40.89
CA ARG A 163 6.18 3.28 -42.24
C ARG A 163 6.04 2.19 -43.30
N VAL A 164 5.59 2.61 -44.48
CA VAL A 164 5.56 1.76 -45.69
C VAL A 164 6.15 2.53 -46.85
N SER A 165 7.06 1.88 -47.57
CA SER A 165 7.68 2.44 -48.77
C SER A 165 8.26 1.32 -49.65
N PRO A 166 8.24 1.44 -51.00
CA PRO A 166 8.87 0.46 -51.88
C PRO A 166 10.36 0.28 -51.60
N GLN A 167 11.05 1.35 -51.17
CA GLN A 167 12.48 1.30 -50.84
C GLN A 167 12.77 0.48 -49.57
N LEU A 168 11.77 0.09 -48.77
CA LEU A 168 11.97 -0.83 -47.64
C LEU A 168 12.19 -2.28 -48.08
N SER A 169 11.94 -2.62 -49.35
CA SER A 169 12.18 -3.98 -49.89
C SER A 169 13.64 -4.42 -49.85
N VAL A 170 14.58 -3.48 -49.70
CA VAL A 170 16.01 -3.78 -49.54
C VAL A 170 16.49 -3.70 -48.09
N ALA A 171 15.58 -3.46 -47.13
CA ALA A 171 15.91 -3.39 -45.71
C ALA A 171 16.10 -4.79 -45.14
N ASP A 172 17.14 -4.95 -44.32
CA ASP A 172 17.50 -6.18 -43.64
C ASP A 172 18.17 -5.87 -42.28
N ALA A 173 18.64 -6.90 -41.57
CA ALA A 173 19.26 -6.72 -40.25
C ALA A 173 20.54 -5.87 -40.28
N SER A 174 21.25 -5.80 -41.41
CA SER A 174 22.49 -5.03 -41.56
C SER A 174 22.25 -3.56 -41.95
N ASN A 175 21.10 -3.29 -42.56
CA ASN A 175 20.63 -1.95 -42.89
C ASN A 175 19.11 -1.85 -42.63
N PRO A 176 18.71 -1.86 -41.34
CA PRO A 176 17.30 -1.94 -40.98
C PRO A 176 16.55 -0.64 -41.23
N ASN A 177 17.25 0.51 -41.30
CA ASN A 177 16.68 1.82 -41.52
C ASN A 177 17.27 2.54 -42.75
N PRO A 178 17.05 2.03 -43.98
CA PRO A 178 17.59 2.66 -45.16
C PRO A 178 17.00 4.06 -45.36
N ARG A 179 17.80 4.99 -45.91
CA ARG A 179 17.31 6.32 -46.28
C ARG A 179 16.21 6.21 -47.35
N LEU A 180 15.00 6.63 -46.98
CA LEU A 180 13.84 6.63 -47.87
C LEU A 180 13.76 7.96 -48.63
N GLN A 181 13.76 7.92 -49.96
CA GLN A 181 13.56 9.13 -50.77
C GLN A 181 12.09 9.62 -50.75
N ALA A 182 11.15 8.71 -50.48
CA ALA A 182 9.75 9.02 -50.26
C ALA A 182 9.12 7.95 -49.36
N VAL A 183 8.33 8.38 -48.38
CA VAL A 183 7.49 7.52 -47.55
C VAL A 183 6.09 7.51 -48.15
N ARG A 184 5.54 6.33 -48.47
CA ARG A 184 4.22 6.23 -49.10
C ARG A 184 3.09 6.36 -48.10
N ALA A 185 3.26 5.76 -46.93
CA ALA A 185 2.37 5.91 -45.79
C ALA A 185 3.21 5.88 -44.52
N HIS A 186 2.85 6.74 -43.57
CA HIS A 186 3.35 6.71 -42.21
C HIS A 186 2.19 6.96 -41.25
N LEU A 187 2.32 6.46 -40.04
CA LEU A 187 1.41 6.70 -38.92
C LEU A 187 2.24 6.65 -37.64
N THR A 188 2.02 7.58 -36.73
CA THR A 188 2.55 7.48 -35.36
C THR A 188 1.40 7.18 -34.41
N ILE A 189 1.62 6.23 -33.51
CA ILE A 189 0.73 5.92 -32.40
C ILE A 189 1.45 6.32 -31.12
N GLU A 190 0.77 7.09 -30.28
CA GLU A 190 1.16 7.31 -28.88
C GLU A 190 0.29 6.41 -28.01
N SER A 191 0.93 5.57 -27.21
CA SER A 191 0.25 4.69 -26.27
C SER A 191 0.79 4.93 -24.87
N LEU A 192 -0.10 5.17 -23.92
CA LEU A 192 0.24 5.11 -22.51
C LEU A 192 0.05 3.67 -22.03
N CYS A 193 1.13 3.07 -21.56
CA CYS A 193 1.14 1.70 -21.07
C CYS A 193 1.53 1.71 -19.59
N GLY A 194 0.91 0.84 -18.80
CA GLY A 194 1.27 0.65 -17.40
C GLY A 194 1.19 -0.82 -17.01
N VAL A 195 1.56 -1.11 -15.78
CA VAL A 195 1.45 -2.45 -15.21
C VAL A 195 -0.02 -2.78 -15.03
N GLY A 196 -0.51 -3.77 -15.79
CA GLY A 196 -1.90 -4.22 -15.76
C GLY A 196 -2.12 -5.43 -14.87
N ASP A 197 -1.13 -6.31 -14.79
CA ASP A 197 -1.13 -7.50 -13.95
C ASP A 197 0.30 -7.84 -13.53
N LEU A 198 0.46 -8.43 -12.35
CA LEU A 198 1.74 -8.92 -11.84
C LEU A 198 1.62 -10.41 -11.57
N GLU A 199 2.20 -11.22 -12.44
CA GLU A 199 2.50 -12.63 -12.12
C GLU A 199 3.86 -12.66 -11.41
N LEU A 200 3.83 -12.52 -10.09
CA LEU A 200 5.00 -12.62 -9.21
C LEU A 200 5.61 -14.02 -9.25
N GLU A 201 6.94 -14.10 -9.14
CA GLU A 201 7.65 -15.39 -9.08
C GLU A 201 7.04 -16.30 -8.00
N GLY A 202 6.73 -17.54 -8.38
CA GLY A 202 6.27 -18.59 -7.48
C GLY A 202 4.81 -18.45 -7.01
N ASP A 203 3.81 -18.65 -7.89
CA ASP A 203 2.38 -18.79 -7.54
C ASP A 203 1.81 -17.71 -6.57
N ILE A 204 2.43 -16.53 -6.41
CA ILE A 204 1.91 -15.48 -5.53
C ILE A 204 0.81 -14.73 -6.27
N SER A 205 -0.45 -15.03 -5.94
CA SER A 205 -1.61 -14.31 -6.48
C SER A 205 -1.69 -12.88 -5.94
N GLY A 206 -1.93 -11.92 -6.83
CA GLY A 206 -2.13 -10.52 -6.49
C GLY A 206 -3.26 -10.29 -5.49
N ALA A 207 -3.01 -9.51 -4.43
CA ALA A 207 -3.96 -9.21 -3.36
C ALA A 207 -3.74 -7.80 -2.78
N VAL A 208 -4.84 -7.14 -2.41
CA VAL A 208 -4.76 -5.84 -1.71
C VAL A 208 -4.31 -5.98 -0.27
N LEU A 209 -4.59 -7.13 0.35
CA LEU A 209 -4.25 -7.43 1.74
C LEU A 209 -3.72 -8.85 1.86
N MET A 210 -2.59 -8.99 2.55
CA MET A 210 -2.00 -10.26 2.97
C MET A 210 -1.69 -10.23 4.47
N SER A 211 -2.37 -11.07 5.25
CA SER A 211 -2.14 -11.21 6.70
C SER A 211 -1.73 -12.63 7.05
N ALA A 212 -0.56 -12.80 7.64
CA ALA A 212 -0.09 -14.12 8.06
C ALA A 212 -0.76 -14.55 9.37
N GLY A 213 -1.26 -13.59 10.14
CA GLY A 213 -2.11 -13.80 11.30
C GLY A 213 -3.60 -13.66 10.95
N ASP A 214 -4.33 -13.04 11.87
CA ASP A 214 -5.73 -12.68 11.68
C ASP A 214 -5.86 -11.40 10.88
N PHE A 215 -6.98 -11.27 10.19
CA PHE A 215 -7.46 -9.97 9.69
C PHE A 215 -8.78 -9.66 10.39
N VAL A 216 -8.77 -8.64 11.25
CA VAL A 216 -9.97 -8.19 11.95
C VAL A 216 -10.26 -6.74 11.59
N THR A 217 -11.47 -6.49 11.10
CA THR A 217 -12.01 -5.16 10.90
C THR A 217 -13.26 -4.98 11.76
N ASP A 218 -13.28 -3.90 12.54
CA ASP A 218 -14.44 -3.41 13.30
C ASP A 218 -14.98 -2.16 12.63
N LEU A 219 -16.14 -2.29 11.97
CA LEU A 219 -16.84 -1.19 11.31
C LEU A 219 -17.81 -0.54 12.28
N THR A 220 -17.42 0.60 12.83
CA THR A 220 -18.24 1.36 13.79
C THR A 220 -19.46 2.00 13.13
N GLY A 221 -19.47 2.05 11.79
CA GLY A 221 -20.49 2.66 10.94
C GLY A 221 -21.52 1.71 10.37
N THR A 222 -22.29 2.23 9.40
CA THR A 222 -23.18 1.41 8.56
C THR A 222 -22.58 1.08 7.20
N ASP A 223 -21.45 1.69 6.87
CA ASP A 223 -20.76 1.51 5.60
C ASP A 223 -19.82 0.27 5.69
N PRO A 224 -19.68 -0.49 4.59
CA PRO A 224 -18.95 -1.76 4.60
C PRO A 224 -17.43 -1.59 4.41
N LEU A 225 -16.71 -2.69 4.60
CA LEU A 225 -15.41 -2.92 3.97
C LEU A 225 -15.64 -3.12 2.46
N SER A 226 -15.08 -2.26 1.62
CA SER A 226 -15.18 -2.33 0.16
C SER A 226 -13.87 -2.75 -0.48
N LEU A 227 -13.94 -3.70 -1.41
CA LEU A 227 -12.81 -4.20 -2.19
C LEU A 227 -12.89 -3.75 -3.65
N ALA A 228 -11.80 -3.20 -4.18
CA ALA A 228 -11.67 -2.77 -5.58
C ALA A 228 -10.28 -3.09 -6.15
N SER A 229 -10.11 -3.00 -7.47
CA SER A 229 -8.82 -3.19 -8.15
C SER A 229 -8.70 -2.18 -9.28
N VAL A 230 -7.50 -1.65 -9.48
CA VAL A 230 -7.10 -0.88 -10.66
C VAL A 230 -6.67 -1.85 -11.76
N GLY A 231 -7.06 -1.58 -13.00
CA GLY A 231 -6.89 -2.52 -14.11
C GLY A 231 -8.07 -3.48 -14.25
N SER A 232 -8.60 -3.63 -15.46
CA SER A 232 -9.79 -4.44 -15.73
C SER A 232 -9.40 -5.87 -16.04
N ASP A 233 -9.65 -6.80 -15.10
CA ASP A 233 -10.06 -8.20 -15.31
C ASP A 233 -9.63 -9.13 -14.14
N GLN A 234 -8.75 -8.68 -13.23
CA GLN A 234 -8.38 -9.45 -12.03
C GLN A 234 -9.37 -9.20 -10.87
N PRO A 235 -9.80 -10.25 -10.15
CA PRO A 235 -10.55 -10.05 -8.93
C PRO A 235 -9.63 -9.49 -7.84
N THR A 236 -10.14 -8.54 -7.06
CA THR A 236 -9.45 -8.09 -5.84
C THR A 236 -9.38 -9.25 -4.87
N ARG A 237 -8.19 -9.55 -4.35
CA ARG A 237 -8.01 -10.62 -3.35
C ARG A 237 -7.67 -10.09 -1.98
N VAL A 238 -8.18 -10.77 -0.96
CA VAL A 238 -7.75 -10.66 0.43
C VAL A 238 -7.27 -12.05 0.85
N ARG A 239 -6.03 -12.14 1.34
CA ARG A 239 -5.38 -13.41 1.69
C ARG A 239 -4.99 -13.41 3.16
N VAL A 240 -5.48 -14.38 3.92
CA VAL A 240 -5.33 -14.44 5.38
C VAL A 240 -4.98 -15.87 5.77
N LYS A 241 -3.84 -16.09 6.44
CA LYS A 241 -3.44 -17.45 6.81
C LYS A 241 -4.18 -17.99 8.05
N ASN A 242 -4.81 -17.11 8.82
CA ASN A 242 -5.66 -17.51 9.96
C ASN A 242 -7.12 -17.03 9.79
N ASP A 243 -7.73 -16.42 10.82
CA ASP A 243 -9.14 -16.01 10.77
C ASP A 243 -9.30 -14.64 10.10
N MET A 244 -10.35 -14.49 9.28
CA MET A 244 -10.84 -13.20 8.81
C MET A 244 -12.16 -12.87 9.50
N VAL A 245 -12.23 -11.71 10.14
CA VAL A 245 -13.42 -11.19 10.80
C VAL A 245 -13.70 -9.78 10.29
N VAL A 246 -14.86 -9.59 9.69
CA VAL A 246 -15.40 -8.28 9.35
C VAL A 246 -16.65 -8.12 10.18
N ASP A 247 -16.56 -7.28 11.20
CA ASP A 247 -17.68 -6.94 12.04
C ASP A 247 -18.27 -5.57 11.64
N GLY A 248 -19.59 -5.47 11.68
CA GLY A 248 -20.31 -4.32 11.16
C GLY A 248 -21.77 -4.62 10.84
N ALA A 249 -22.57 -3.59 10.66
CA ALA A 249 -23.99 -3.73 10.39
C ALA A 249 -24.29 -4.23 8.97
N GLY A 250 -25.36 -5.02 8.82
CA GLY A 250 -25.88 -5.39 7.50
C GLY A 250 -24.91 -6.22 6.67
N GLU A 251 -24.82 -5.93 5.37
CA GLU A 251 -23.78 -6.46 4.50
C GLU A 251 -22.51 -5.63 4.71
N ASN A 252 -21.52 -6.22 5.36
CA ASN A 252 -20.35 -5.53 5.90
C ASN A 252 -19.08 -5.76 5.07
N LEU A 253 -19.13 -6.62 4.05
CA LEU A 253 -18.08 -6.79 3.05
C LEU A 253 -18.71 -6.70 1.64
N ARG A 254 -18.17 -5.79 0.81
CA ARG A 254 -18.66 -5.50 -0.54
C ARG A 254 -17.55 -5.38 -1.56
N THR A 255 -17.93 -5.48 -2.83
CA THR A 255 -17.09 -5.12 -3.97
C THR A 255 -17.99 -4.63 -5.10
N ALA A 256 -17.47 -3.73 -5.94
CA ALA A 256 -18.16 -3.28 -7.15
C ALA A 256 -18.06 -4.30 -8.30
N ALA A 257 -17.05 -5.19 -8.25
CA ALA A 257 -16.74 -6.18 -9.27
C ALA A 257 -16.77 -7.59 -8.67
N THR A 258 -15.83 -8.45 -9.03
CA THR A 258 -15.61 -9.76 -8.39
C THR A 258 -14.42 -9.68 -7.45
N ALA A 259 -14.51 -10.32 -6.29
CA ALA A 259 -13.40 -10.42 -5.34
C ALA A 259 -13.28 -11.86 -4.80
N GLU A 260 -12.09 -12.21 -4.32
CA GLU A 260 -11.81 -13.51 -3.71
C GLU A 260 -11.26 -13.31 -2.29
N VAL A 261 -11.82 -14.04 -1.34
CA VAL A 261 -11.31 -14.10 0.04
C VAL A 261 -10.70 -15.47 0.27
N LEU A 262 -9.38 -15.51 0.46
CA LEU A 262 -8.63 -16.72 0.78
C LEU A 262 -8.32 -16.69 2.28
N ALA A 263 -8.80 -17.69 3.02
CA ALA A 263 -8.57 -17.78 4.46
C ALA A 263 -8.14 -19.19 4.87
N GLY A 264 -7.09 -19.31 5.67
CA GLY A 264 -6.68 -20.58 6.27
C GLY A 264 -7.61 -21.01 7.41
N GLY A 265 -8.18 -20.02 8.10
CA GLY A 265 -9.18 -20.18 9.15
C GLY A 265 -10.62 -19.88 8.70
N SER A 266 -11.40 -19.37 9.64
CA SER A 266 -12.79 -18.97 9.43
C SER A 266 -12.90 -17.59 8.79
N VAL A 267 -13.88 -17.41 7.90
CA VAL A 267 -14.30 -16.09 7.41
C VAL A 267 -15.65 -15.76 8.05
N LYS A 268 -15.67 -14.73 8.89
CA LYS A 268 -16.86 -14.19 9.56
C LYS A 268 -17.15 -12.81 8.98
N ALA A 269 -17.96 -12.79 7.93
CA ALA A 269 -18.42 -11.57 7.26
C ALA A 269 -19.78 -11.82 6.62
N ASN A 270 -20.56 -10.77 6.40
CA ASN A 270 -21.80 -10.80 5.64
C ASN A 270 -21.61 -10.12 4.29
N PHE A 271 -21.69 -10.90 3.22
CA PHE A 271 -21.40 -10.47 1.85
C PHE A 271 -22.30 -11.17 0.83
N ASN A 272 -22.41 -10.60 -0.36
CA ASN A 272 -23.06 -11.25 -1.49
C ASN A 272 -22.14 -12.28 -2.18
N SER A 273 -22.48 -13.56 -2.09
CA SER A 273 -21.73 -14.67 -2.70
C SER A 273 -21.74 -14.69 -4.23
N ASP A 274 -22.59 -13.89 -4.89
CA ASP A 274 -22.57 -13.72 -6.35
C ASP A 274 -21.36 -12.87 -6.81
N HIS A 275 -20.78 -12.08 -5.90
CA HIS A 275 -19.67 -11.16 -6.16
C HIS A 275 -18.39 -11.54 -5.44
N ILE A 276 -18.49 -12.21 -4.29
CA ILE A 276 -17.34 -12.59 -3.47
C ILE A 276 -17.26 -14.11 -3.37
N SER A 277 -16.18 -14.67 -3.89
CA SER A 277 -15.85 -16.08 -3.75
C SER A 277 -14.98 -16.31 -2.51
N ARG A 278 -14.98 -17.54 -2.00
CA ARG A 278 -14.12 -17.97 -0.90
C ARG A 278 -13.27 -19.15 -1.30
N ALA A 279 -12.01 -19.12 -0.93
CA ALA A 279 -11.09 -20.24 -1.07
C ALA A 279 -10.24 -20.42 0.19
N LEU A 280 -9.52 -21.53 0.25
CA LEU A 280 -8.58 -21.83 1.32
C LEU A 280 -7.25 -21.14 1.03
N GLU A 281 -6.69 -20.44 2.02
CA GLU A 281 -5.29 -19.99 2.00
C GLU A 281 -4.46 -21.06 2.71
N GLU A 282 -3.54 -21.70 1.99
CA GLU A 282 -2.70 -22.74 2.58
C GLU A 282 -1.56 -22.10 3.38
N ALA A 283 -1.15 -22.75 4.47
CA ALA A 283 -0.07 -22.25 5.32
C ALA A 283 1.24 -22.02 4.53
N GLY A 284 1.49 -22.84 3.50
CA GLY A 284 2.67 -22.76 2.64
C GLY A 284 2.60 -21.75 1.48
N ASP A 285 1.45 -21.12 1.24
CA ASP A 285 1.30 -20.17 0.14
C ASP A 285 2.18 -18.93 0.37
N ALA A 286 2.86 -18.47 -0.67
CA ALA A 286 3.77 -17.33 -0.54
C ALA A 286 3.00 -16.00 -0.52
N PHE A 287 3.55 -15.05 0.25
CA PHE A 287 3.15 -13.64 0.27
C PHE A 287 4.20 -12.78 -0.46
N TYR A 288 3.89 -11.51 -0.69
CA TYR A 288 4.88 -10.54 -1.16
C TYR A 288 6.09 -10.53 -0.22
N GLN A 289 7.25 -10.91 -0.75
CA GLN A 289 8.53 -10.90 -0.05
C GLN A 289 9.22 -9.58 -0.33
N LEU A 290 9.55 -8.87 0.74
CA LEU A 290 10.26 -7.60 0.67
C LEU A 290 11.29 -7.57 1.80
N ALA A 291 12.50 -8.06 1.51
CA ALA A 291 13.56 -8.09 2.51
C ALA A 291 14.05 -6.67 2.82
N TRP A 292 14.76 -6.51 3.95
CA TRP A 292 15.25 -5.20 4.39
C TRP A 292 16.12 -4.51 3.33
N ASP A 293 16.98 -5.30 2.67
CA ASP A 293 17.92 -4.84 1.64
C ASP A 293 17.25 -4.60 0.27
N ASP A 294 16.00 -5.05 0.10
CA ASP A 294 15.24 -4.92 -1.16
C ASP A 294 14.45 -3.60 -1.24
N VAL A 295 14.26 -2.94 -0.09
CA VAL A 295 13.63 -1.62 -0.02
C VAL A 295 14.69 -0.58 -0.24
N ASP A 296 14.49 0.31 -1.21
CA ASP A 296 15.41 1.41 -1.50
C ASP A 296 15.91 2.10 -0.23
N ASP A 297 17.22 2.19 -0.10
CA ASP A 297 17.88 2.94 0.97
C ASP A 297 17.82 4.44 0.64
N PRO A 298 17.64 5.33 1.64
CA PRO A 298 17.66 6.77 1.37
C PRO A 298 19.02 7.22 0.84
N GLY A 299 19.00 8.20 -0.08
CA GLY A 299 20.15 8.96 -0.57
C GLY A 299 20.89 9.81 0.47
N GLU A 300 21.61 10.83 0.02
CA GLU A 300 22.72 11.45 0.80
C GLU A 300 22.33 12.30 2.04
N GLY A 301 21.04 12.52 2.31
CA GLY A 301 20.58 13.31 3.45
C GLY A 301 20.79 12.61 4.79
N THR A 302 21.09 13.35 5.85
CA THR A 302 21.22 12.77 7.21
C THR A 302 20.48 13.60 8.26
N LEU A 303 19.88 12.90 9.22
CA LEU A 303 19.22 13.47 10.40
C LEU A 303 19.66 12.67 11.65
N PRO A 304 20.17 13.32 12.70
CA PRO A 304 20.47 12.62 13.95
C PRO A 304 19.21 12.01 14.58
N ALA A 305 19.29 10.75 15.01
CA ALA A 305 18.26 10.11 15.83
C ALA A 305 17.99 10.90 17.12
N GLY A 306 16.77 10.82 17.63
CA GLY A 306 16.30 11.45 18.85
C GLY A 306 14.90 12.05 18.71
N VAL A 307 14.52 12.88 19.69
CA VAL A 307 13.21 13.53 19.74
C VAL A 307 13.31 14.98 19.30
N TYR A 308 12.52 15.36 18.29
CA TYR A 308 12.35 16.71 17.78
C TYR A 308 10.99 17.26 18.23
N VAL A 309 11.02 18.38 18.95
CA VAL A 309 9.85 18.95 19.62
C VAL A 309 9.68 20.40 19.22
N PHE A 310 8.54 20.77 18.65
CA PHE A 310 8.24 22.17 18.39
C PHE A 310 7.73 22.88 19.66
N TRP A 311 8.35 24.01 20.01
CA TRP A 311 7.98 24.84 21.16
C TRP A 311 7.32 26.13 20.69
N GLU A 312 6.07 26.38 21.10
CA GLU A 312 5.36 27.62 20.72
C GLU A 312 5.94 28.85 21.38
N ALA A 313 6.40 28.70 22.62
CA ALA A 313 6.85 29.81 23.45
C ALA A 313 7.98 30.63 22.80
N ASP A 314 8.84 29.98 22.00
CA ASP A 314 9.90 30.65 21.25
C ASP A 314 9.86 30.42 19.73
N GLY A 315 8.93 29.58 19.25
CA GLY A 315 8.70 29.31 17.84
C GLY A 315 9.80 28.47 17.18
N LYS A 316 10.46 27.58 17.93
CA LYS A 316 11.62 26.80 17.44
C LYS A 316 11.47 25.31 17.65
N VAL A 317 12.28 24.55 16.93
CA VAL A 317 12.44 23.11 17.12
C VAL A 317 13.55 22.83 18.13
N HIS A 318 13.22 22.05 19.14
CA HIS A 318 14.10 21.57 20.19
C HIS A 318 14.42 20.10 19.98
N TYR A 319 15.69 19.75 20.09
CA TYR A 319 16.22 18.41 19.88
C TYR A 319 16.73 17.81 21.19
N TYR A 320 16.41 16.53 21.38
CA TYR A 320 16.83 15.69 22.49
C TYR A 320 17.46 14.41 21.94
N PRO A 321 18.74 14.12 22.23
CA PRO A 321 19.40 12.89 21.78
C PRO A 321 19.02 11.70 22.68
N ASP A 322 17.72 11.50 22.84
CA ASP A 322 17.10 10.52 23.74
C ASP A 322 16.15 9.64 22.90
N ASN A 323 15.97 8.36 23.27
CA ASN A 323 14.84 7.57 22.75
C ASN A 323 13.53 8.09 23.36
N TRP A 324 12.40 7.62 22.82
CA TRP A 324 11.08 8.09 23.25
C TRP A 324 10.87 8.00 24.78
N GLU A 325 11.13 6.83 25.37
CA GLU A 325 10.88 6.56 26.79
C GLU A 325 11.72 7.46 27.71
N ASP A 326 12.98 7.67 27.34
CA ASP A 326 13.91 8.52 28.09
C ASP A 326 13.50 10.00 28.02
N TYR A 327 13.08 10.45 26.83
CA TYR A 327 12.55 11.80 26.65
C TYR A 327 11.27 12.03 27.48
N ASP A 328 10.31 11.11 27.41
CA ASP A 328 9.05 11.20 28.15
C ASP A 328 9.30 11.31 29.66
N ALA A 329 10.15 10.43 30.21
CA ALA A 329 10.53 10.48 31.62
C ALA A 329 11.25 11.80 31.98
N ARG A 330 12.15 12.27 31.12
CA ARG A 330 12.92 13.51 31.31
C ARG A 330 12.04 14.74 31.34
N ILE A 331 11.14 14.91 30.38
CA ILE A 331 10.31 16.11 30.27
C ILE A 331 9.20 16.12 31.32
N LYS A 332 8.66 14.96 31.73
CA LYS A 332 7.75 14.86 32.88
C LYS A 332 8.44 15.27 34.19
N ALA A 333 9.71 14.90 34.37
CA ALA A 333 10.50 15.28 35.54
C ALA A 333 10.88 16.77 35.55
N ASN A 334 11.14 17.36 34.37
CA ASN A 334 11.45 18.78 34.21
C ASN A 334 10.81 19.35 32.94
N PRO A 335 9.54 19.82 32.99
CA PRO A 335 8.83 20.33 31.82
C PRO A 335 9.46 21.56 31.17
N SER A 336 10.40 22.22 31.86
CA SER A 336 11.12 23.40 31.39
C SER A 336 12.50 23.11 30.81
N ASP A 337 12.91 21.84 30.72
CA ASP A 337 14.18 21.46 30.10
C ASP A 337 14.24 21.97 28.66
N PRO A 338 15.17 22.87 28.31
CA PRO A 338 15.18 23.51 27.00
C PRO A 338 15.77 22.63 25.90
N GLY A 339 16.31 21.44 26.18
CA GLY A 339 16.97 20.63 25.17
C GLY A 339 18.03 21.41 24.36
N THR A 340 18.17 21.10 23.08
CA THR A 340 19.03 21.86 22.14
C THR A 340 18.20 22.47 21.02
N VAL A 341 18.23 23.78 20.85
CA VAL A 341 17.58 24.42 19.70
C VAL A 341 18.33 24.07 18.41
N VAL A 342 17.62 23.56 17.42
CA VAL A 342 18.18 23.19 16.10
C VAL A 342 17.60 24.07 14.99
N ASN A 343 18.44 24.35 13.98
CA ASN A 343 18.01 24.99 12.74
C ASN A 343 18.05 23.94 11.63
N LEU A 344 16.88 23.48 11.22
CA LEU A 344 16.73 22.50 10.15
C LEU A 344 16.71 23.24 8.80
N SER A 345 17.72 22.98 7.98
CA SER A 345 17.84 23.55 6.63
C SER A 345 18.57 22.58 5.71
N GLY A 346 17.98 22.26 4.55
CA GLY A 346 18.50 21.28 3.62
C GLY A 346 17.56 20.09 3.51
N ALA A 347 18.11 18.87 3.59
CA ALA A 347 17.37 17.61 3.44
C ALA A 347 16.11 17.53 4.32
N VAL A 348 16.20 18.12 5.52
CA VAL A 348 15.08 18.42 6.38
C VAL A 348 15.01 19.92 6.62
N SER A 349 13.81 20.49 6.56
CA SER A 349 13.56 21.90 6.87
C SER A 349 12.38 22.08 7.80
N PHE A 350 12.35 23.23 8.47
CA PHE A 350 11.20 23.64 9.28
C PHE A 350 10.71 25.01 8.85
N HIS A 351 9.42 25.11 8.51
CA HIS A 351 8.80 26.35 8.06
C HIS A 351 7.30 26.41 8.41
N GLU A 352 6.64 27.51 8.07
CA GLU A 352 5.20 27.67 8.26
C GLU A 352 4.53 27.73 6.88
N ALA A 353 3.54 26.88 6.65
CA ALA A 353 2.73 26.84 5.43
C ALA A 353 1.28 26.55 5.79
N ASP A 354 0.33 27.21 5.13
CA ASP A 354 -1.12 27.01 5.30
C ASP A 354 -1.62 27.09 6.76
N GLY A 355 -0.93 27.87 7.60
CA GLY A 355 -1.25 28.01 9.02
C GLY A 355 -0.70 26.87 9.91
N LYS A 356 -0.07 25.86 9.33
CA LYS A 356 0.58 24.75 10.03
C LYS A 356 2.08 24.97 10.20
N LYS A 357 2.64 24.34 11.22
CA LYS A 357 4.07 24.24 11.49
C LYS A 357 4.60 22.99 10.80
N VAL A 358 5.38 23.17 9.74
CA VAL A 358 5.75 22.10 8.80
C VAL A 358 7.20 21.67 9.03
N PHE A 359 7.38 20.40 9.35
CA PHE A 359 8.64 19.67 9.29
C PHE A 359 8.71 18.98 7.92
N ALA A 360 9.42 19.59 6.97
CA ALA A 360 9.48 19.10 5.60
C ALA A 360 10.71 18.22 5.37
N VAL A 361 10.48 17.01 4.86
CA VAL A 361 11.49 16.10 4.31
C VAL A 361 11.52 16.34 2.80
N THR A 362 12.65 16.83 2.29
CA THR A 362 12.75 17.39 0.91
C THR A 362 13.57 16.53 -0.04
N THR A 363 14.14 15.45 0.49
CA THR A 363 14.95 14.48 -0.21
C THR A 363 14.97 13.23 0.65
N GLU A 364 15.81 12.28 0.30
CA GLU A 364 15.99 11.04 1.04
C GLU A 364 16.93 11.26 2.23
N VAL A 365 16.48 10.82 3.42
CA VAL A 365 17.13 11.12 4.71
C VAL A 365 17.37 9.85 5.52
N ASP A 366 18.64 9.63 5.84
CA ASP A 366 19.07 8.64 6.82
C ASP A 366 18.98 9.20 8.25
N VAL A 367 18.24 8.50 9.10
CA VAL A 367 18.24 8.70 10.54
C VAL A 367 19.45 7.99 11.13
N THR A 368 20.47 8.77 11.48
CA THR A 368 21.75 8.25 11.95
C THR A 368 21.76 8.08 13.48
N PRO A 369 22.15 6.90 14.00
CA PRO A 369 22.29 6.66 15.43
C PRO A 369 23.19 7.67 16.14
N VAL A 370 22.82 8.06 17.37
CA VAL A 370 23.59 8.98 18.21
C VAL A 370 23.91 8.39 19.58
N GLY A 371 24.93 8.94 20.26
CA GLY A 371 25.29 8.54 21.61
C GLY A 371 26.34 7.41 21.66
N ASP A 372 26.24 6.55 22.66
CA ASP A 372 27.20 5.47 22.91
C ASP A 372 27.04 4.37 21.85
N PRO A 373 28.07 4.00 21.07
CA PRO A 373 27.97 2.95 20.06
C PRO A 373 27.56 1.56 20.60
N SER A 374 27.66 1.33 21.91
CA SER A 374 27.21 0.08 22.54
C SER A 374 25.72 0.04 22.91
N ASN A 375 25.07 1.21 22.96
CA ASN A 375 23.63 1.37 23.16
C ASN A 375 23.21 2.73 22.56
N PRO A 376 23.21 2.84 21.23
CA PRO A 376 22.91 4.10 20.59
C PRO A 376 21.42 4.42 20.67
N VAL A 377 21.10 5.70 20.61
CA VAL A 377 19.75 6.19 20.31
C VAL A 377 19.58 6.07 18.81
N GLU A 378 18.61 5.27 18.38
CA GLU A 378 18.33 4.99 16.96
C GLU A 378 16.94 5.50 16.54
N ASP A 379 16.09 5.84 17.51
CA ASP A 379 14.70 6.22 17.28
C ASP A 379 14.61 7.65 16.75
N LEU A 380 13.62 7.90 15.90
CA LEU A 380 13.20 9.24 15.52
C LEU A 380 11.79 9.50 16.05
N THR A 381 11.62 10.60 16.79
CA THR A 381 10.29 11.09 17.17
C THR A 381 10.13 12.55 16.78
N ILE A 382 9.00 12.91 16.16
CA ILE A 382 8.66 14.29 15.83
C ILE A 382 7.26 14.62 16.38
N ILE A 383 7.18 15.58 17.29
CA ILE A 383 5.95 15.92 18.03
C ILE A 383 5.85 17.42 18.36
N PRO A 384 4.64 17.95 18.60
CA PRO A 384 4.46 19.21 19.32
C PRO A 384 4.74 19.03 20.82
N ARG A 385 5.12 20.10 21.51
CA ARG A 385 5.39 20.07 22.97
C ARG A 385 4.16 19.78 23.83
N SER A 386 2.97 20.10 23.35
CA SER A 386 1.70 19.76 24.02
C SER A 386 1.50 18.23 24.14
N GLY A 387 2.21 17.45 23.33
CA GLY A 387 2.05 16.01 23.23
C GLY A 387 0.91 15.64 22.27
N VAL A 388 0.49 14.37 22.35
CA VAL A 388 -0.51 13.77 21.47
C VAL A 388 -1.42 12.85 22.30
N ALA A 389 -2.70 12.79 21.99
CA ALA A 389 -3.55 11.73 22.53
C ALA A 389 -3.27 10.40 21.84
N GLU A 390 -3.10 9.32 22.61
CA GLU A 390 -2.99 7.97 22.08
C GLU A 390 -4.12 7.11 22.68
N ASP A 391 -4.75 6.27 21.86
CA ASP A 391 -5.52 5.15 22.43
C ASP A 391 -4.52 4.21 23.10
N ALA A 392 -4.80 3.76 24.32
CA ALA A 392 -3.91 2.89 25.09
C ALA A 392 -3.90 1.45 24.56
N SER A 393 -4.30 1.24 23.31
CA SER A 393 -4.18 -0.05 22.66
C SER A 393 -2.70 -0.38 22.50
N ASN A 394 -2.27 -1.39 23.24
CA ASN A 394 -1.02 -2.07 22.95
C ASN A 394 -1.15 -2.65 21.53
N PRO A 395 -0.26 -2.30 20.57
CA PRO A 395 -0.34 -2.77 19.17
C PRO A 395 -0.26 -4.30 19.04
N SER A 396 0.18 -5.01 20.08
CA SER A 396 0.19 -6.47 20.16
C SER A 396 -1.09 -7.09 20.74
N ARG A 397 -2.09 -6.28 21.08
CA ARG A 397 -3.37 -6.74 21.65
C ARG A 397 -4.38 -6.97 20.52
N PRO A 398 -4.88 -8.21 20.32
CA PRO A 398 -5.99 -8.43 19.40
C PRO A 398 -7.21 -7.61 19.88
N PRO A 399 -7.95 -6.93 18.98
CA PRO A 399 -9.23 -6.35 19.32
C PRO A 399 -10.11 -7.48 19.88
N LEU A 400 -10.77 -7.21 21.01
CA LEU A 400 -11.70 -8.16 21.58
C LEU A 400 -12.78 -8.44 20.52
N PRO A 401 -13.07 -9.72 20.20
CA PRO A 401 -14.08 -10.04 19.19
C PRO A 401 -15.41 -9.41 19.58
N TYR A 402 -15.97 -8.62 18.67
CA TYR A 402 -17.28 -8.02 18.85
C TYR A 402 -18.33 -9.09 19.15
N GLY A 403 -19.05 -8.89 20.25
CA GLY A 403 -19.92 -9.89 20.88
C GLY A 403 -19.37 -10.47 22.18
N ALA A 404 -18.10 -10.23 22.53
CA ALA A 404 -17.69 -10.24 23.92
C ALA A 404 -18.42 -9.08 24.61
N PRO A 405 -19.29 -9.32 25.60
CA PRO A 405 -19.85 -8.21 26.37
C PRO A 405 -18.67 -7.39 26.91
N THR A 406 -18.64 -6.10 26.59
CA THR A 406 -17.56 -5.12 26.84
C THR A 406 -17.23 -4.92 28.32
N ASP A 407 -17.77 -5.78 29.17
CA ASP A 407 -17.73 -5.72 30.60
C ASP A 407 -18.05 -7.13 31.12
N TYR A 408 -17.06 -8.02 31.09
CA TYR A 408 -17.18 -9.39 31.62
C TYR A 408 -17.61 -9.39 33.10
N ALA A 409 -17.32 -8.31 33.83
CA ALA A 409 -17.82 -8.10 35.19
C ALA A 409 -19.33 -7.82 35.19
N SER A 410 -19.84 -6.92 34.34
CA SER A 410 -21.30 -6.66 34.30
C SER A 410 -22.12 -7.75 33.62
N ALA A 411 -21.55 -8.56 32.73
CA ALA A 411 -22.23 -9.76 32.21
C ALA A 411 -22.40 -10.84 33.29
N ALA A 412 -21.38 -11.05 34.14
CA ALA A 412 -21.51 -11.92 35.31
C ALA A 412 -22.48 -11.33 36.35
N VAL A 413 -22.39 -10.03 36.65
CA VAL A 413 -23.22 -9.37 37.67
C VAL A 413 -24.69 -9.26 37.24
N ASN A 414 -24.98 -8.93 35.97
CA ASN A 414 -26.35 -8.81 35.47
C ASN A 414 -27.07 -10.16 35.34
N TYR A 415 -26.36 -11.26 35.09
CA TYR A 415 -26.99 -12.58 34.94
C TYR A 415 -27.13 -13.35 36.27
N ILE A 416 -26.32 -13.03 37.28
CA ILE A 416 -26.42 -13.60 38.64
C ILE A 416 -27.56 -12.94 39.45
N GLY A 417 -28.18 -11.87 38.95
CA GLY A 417 -29.37 -11.26 39.57
C GLY A 417 -29.10 -10.64 40.94
N ILE A 418 -27.86 -10.19 41.20
CA ILE A 418 -27.50 -9.50 42.43
C ILE A 418 -27.70 -8.00 42.21
N ASN A 419 -28.97 -7.58 42.21
CA ASN A 419 -29.38 -6.20 41.94
C ASN A 419 -29.23 -5.25 43.15
N ASP A 420 -28.64 -5.69 44.26
CA ASP A 420 -28.68 -4.94 45.54
C ASP A 420 -27.35 -4.31 45.97
N TRP A 421 -26.28 -4.38 45.16
CA TRP A 421 -24.96 -3.84 45.55
C TRP A 421 -24.65 -2.57 44.73
N ASN A 422 -24.77 -1.41 45.39
CA ASN A 422 -24.73 -0.08 44.77
C ASN A 422 -23.33 0.53 44.62
N ASP A 423 -22.23 -0.23 44.74
CA ASP A 423 -20.87 0.30 44.57
C ASP A 423 -19.92 -0.75 43.96
N GLY A 424 -19.46 -0.50 42.73
CA GLY A 424 -18.59 -1.42 41.96
C GLY A 424 -17.17 -1.57 42.50
N SER A 425 -16.79 -0.77 43.50
CA SER A 425 -15.46 -0.79 44.13
C SER A 425 -15.23 -1.99 45.05
N GLU A 426 -16.29 -2.55 45.67
CA GLU A 426 -16.17 -3.70 46.58
C GLU A 426 -15.96 -5.02 45.84
N ILE A 427 -16.52 -5.17 44.64
CA ILE A 427 -16.34 -6.36 43.78
C ILE A 427 -14.91 -6.43 43.24
N HIS A 428 -14.34 -5.26 42.94
CA HIS A 428 -13.01 -5.10 42.36
C HIS A 428 -11.87 -5.48 43.32
N GLU A 429 -11.99 -5.17 44.62
CA GLU A 429 -11.03 -5.63 45.65
C GLU A 429 -11.20 -7.11 46.00
N MET A 430 -12.40 -7.66 45.80
CA MET A 430 -12.71 -9.06 46.10
C MET A 430 -12.13 -10.04 45.06
N LEU A 431 -12.09 -9.64 43.78
CA LEU A 431 -11.47 -10.44 42.71
C LEU A 431 -9.94 -10.47 42.83
N LYS A 432 -9.32 -9.38 43.30
CA LYS A 432 -7.87 -9.33 43.58
C LYS A 432 -7.43 -10.26 44.70
N THR A 433 -8.32 -10.63 45.62
CA THR A 433 -8.01 -11.51 46.75
C THR A 433 -8.20 -13.00 46.44
N LEU A 434 -8.78 -13.34 45.29
CA LEU A 434 -9.15 -14.70 44.91
C LEU A 434 -8.34 -15.19 43.70
N ALA A 435 -7.05 -15.43 43.90
CA ALA A 435 -6.37 -16.51 43.18
C ALA A 435 -5.38 -17.20 44.14
N PRO A 436 -5.30 -18.56 44.18
CA PRO A 436 -5.60 -19.43 43.04
C PRO A 436 -6.59 -20.60 43.27
N VAL A 437 -7.25 -20.77 44.42
CA VAL A 437 -8.28 -21.84 44.58
C VAL A 437 -9.28 -21.42 45.66
N GLY A 438 -10.58 -21.44 45.36
CA GLY A 438 -11.59 -21.03 46.34
C GLY A 438 -13.03 -21.33 45.94
N ASP A 439 -13.83 -21.63 46.96
CA ASP A 439 -15.29 -21.77 46.89
C ASP A 439 -15.94 -20.53 47.49
N PHE A 440 -16.82 -19.88 46.74
CA PHE A 440 -17.70 -18.84 47.26
C PHE A 440 -19.14 -19.24 47.03
N SER A 441 -19.95 -19.25 48.10
CA SER A 441 -21.40 -19.47 48.01
C SER A 441 -22.13 -18.48 48.90
N ASP A 442 -23.21 -17.91 48.40
CA ASP A 442 -24.18 -17.18 49.20
C ASP A 442 -24.98 -18.15 50.11
N PRO A 443 -25.71 -17.64 51.11
CA PRO A 443 -26.57 -18.46 51.98
C PRO A 443 -27.74 -19.17 51.25
N SER A 444 -28.02 -18.77 50.01
CA SER A 444 -29.06 -19.34 49.15
C SER A 444 -28.55 -20.53 48.31
N GLY A 445 -27.24 -20.80 48.34
CA GLY A 445 -26.59 -21.87 47.59
C GLY A 445 -26.19 -21.49 46.17
N ASN A 446 -26.21 -20.20 45.82
CA ASN A 446 -25.62 -19.69 44.58
C ASN A 446 -24.14 -19.40 44.82
N GLY A 447 -23.27 -19.79 43.90
CA GLY A 447 -21.84 -19.68 44.15
C GLY A 447 -20.97 -19.82 42.92
N ILE A 448 -19.69 -19.50 43.10
CA ILE A 448 -18.64 -19.63 42.11
C ILE A 448 -17.53 -20.47 42.74
N HIS A 449 -17.15 -21.55 42.07
CA HIS A 449 -15.99 -22.37 42.40
C HIS A 449 -14.92 -22.18 41.35
N TRP A 450 -13.69 -21.95 41.81
CA TRP A 450 -12.50 -21.92 40.96
C TRP A 450 -11.58 -23.09 41.30
N ASP A 451 -11.39 -23.99 40.34
CA ASP A 451 -10.26 -24.93 40.32
C ASP A 451 -9.12 -24.38 39.45
N GLN A 452 -7.96 -25.05 39.49
CA GLN A 452 -6.73 -24.58 38.83
C GLN A 452 -6.88 -24.24 37.35
N ASN A 453 -7.91 -24.73 36.65
CA ASN A 453 -8.15 -24.42 35.23
C ASN A 453 -9.63 -24.25 34.86
N VAL A 454 -10.58 -24.36 35.80
CA VAL A 454 -12.02 -24.35 35.54
C VAL A 454 -12.77 -23.44 36.52
N MET A 455 -13.47 -22.43 35.99
CA MET A 455 -14.47 -21.67 36.74
C MET A 455 -15.84 -22.31 36.58
N THR A 456 -16.49 -22.67 37.69
CA THR A 456 -17.85 -23.24 37.70
C THR A 456 -18.80 -22.32 38.47
N VAL A 457 -19.90 -21.91 37.84
CA VAL A 457 -20.96 -21.11 38.46
C VAL A 457 -22.16 -22.02 38.75
N TYR A 458 -22.68 -21.99 39.98
CA TYR A 458 -23.87 -22.74 40.38
C TYR A 458 -24.96 -21.80 40.87
N GLY A 459 -26.21 -22.11 40.55
CA GLY A 459 -27.38 -21.38 41.05
C GLY A 459 -28.49 -22.31 41.51
N SER A 460 -29.20 -21.93 42.57
CA SER A 460 -30.36 -22.64 43.09
C SER A 460 -31.61 -22.27 42.27
N GLY A 461 -31.73 -22.85 41.07
CA GLY A 461 -32.91 -22.68 40.21
C GLY A 461 -32.94 -23.69 39.05
N PRO A 462 -34.09 -23.89 38.39
CA PRO A 462 -34.26 -24.87 37.29
C PRO A 462 -33.49 -24.51 35.99
N ARG A 463 -32.57 -23.55 36.05
CA ARG A 463 -31.74 -23.04 34.95
C ARG A 463 -30.30 -22.78 35.42
N ALA A 464 -29.70 -23.75 36.12
CA ALA A 464 -28.27 -23.68 36.39
C ALA A 464 -27.51 -23.79 35.06
N VAL A 465 -26.83 -22.72 34.67
CA VAL A 465 -25.93 -22.70 33.50
C VAL A 465 -24.52 -22.94 34.01
N THR A 466 -23.92 -24.03 33.57
CA THR A 466 -22.52 -24.36 33.88
C THR A 466 -21.65 -23.89 32.73
N TYR A 467 -20.79 -22.92 32.99
CA TYR A 467 -19.72 -22.54 32.08
C TYR A 467 -18.49 -23.42 32.39
N LEU A 468 -17.88 -24.01 31.37
CA LEU A 468 -16.58 -24.68 31.51
C LEU A 468 -15.56 -23.92 30.67
N PHE A 469 -14.47 -23.53 31.34
CA PHE A 469 -13.26 -23.02 30.71
C PHE A 469 -12.23 -24.16 30.78
N SER A 470 -11.72 -24.59 29.64
CA SER A 470 -10.68 -25.63 29.59
C SER A 470 -9.89 -25.47 28.31
N GLY A 471 -8.62 -25.08 28.42
CA GLY A 471 -7.67 -25.01 27.30
C GLY A 471 -8.11 -24.06 26.17
N GLY A 472 -8.49 -22.82 26.52
CA GLY A 472 -8.81 -21.78 25.52
C GLY A 472 -10.16 -21.91 24.82
N ASN A 473 -11.06 -22.78 25.29
CA ASN A 473 -12.42 -22.89 24.73
C ASN A 473 -13.48 -22.61 25.79
N MET A 474 -14.48 -21.79 25.45
CA MET A 474 -15.70 -21.62 26.25
C MET A 474 -16.76 -22.64 25.80
N HIS A 475 -17.29 -23.41 26.76
CA HIS A 475 -18.42 -24.32 26.54
C HIS A 475 -19.66 -23.83 27.29
N THR A 476 -20.74 -23.55 26.56
CA THR A 476 -22.06 -23.29 27.16
C THR A 476 -22.93 -24.54 27.04
N THR A 477 -23.56 -24.96 28.14
CA THR A 477 -24.60 -26.00 28.09
C THR A 477 -25.86 -25.51 28.79
N ASN A 478 -26.98 -25.51 28.06
CA ASN A 478 -28.30 -25.33 28.65
C ASN A 478 -28.89 -26.71 28.91
N SER A 479 -28.85 -27.18 30.16
CA SER A 479 -29.55 -28.40 30.57
C SER A 479 -30.54 -28.08 31.69
N PRO A 480 -31.86 -28.32 31.51
CA PRO A 480 -32.83 -28.15 32.57
C PRO A 480 -32.66 -29.09 33.76
N ASN A 481 -31.78 -30.11 33.68
CA ASN A 481 -31.70 -31.22 34.63
C ASN A 481 -30.27 -31.66 35.01
N GLY A 482 -29.27 -30.78 34.94
CA GLY A 482 -27.94 -31.05 35.53
C GLY A 482 -27.17 -32.25 34.95
N THR A 483 -27.53 -32.71 33.75
CA THR A 483 -26.77 -33.74 33.01
C THR A 483 -26.02 -33.08 31.86
N LEU A 484 -24.69 -33.28 31.84
CA LEU A 484 -23.79 -32.88 30.76
C LEU A 484 -24.24 -33.52 29.45
N LEU A 485 -24.77 -32.73 28.52
CA LEU A 485 -25.07 -33.18 27.16
C LEU A 485 -23.80 -33.08 26.31
N SER A 486 -23.57 -34.11 25.49
CA SER A 486 -22.41 -34.20 24.58
C SER A 486 -22.37 -33.06 23.54
N PRO A 487 -21.19 -32.72 23.00
CA PRO A 487 -20.88 -31.40 22.42
C PRO A 487 -21.27 -31.28 20.94
N GLN A 488 -22.56 -31.24 20.62
CA GLN A 488 -23.03 -31.10 19.22
C GLN A 488 -23.78 -29.81 18.91
N GLY A 489 -23.77 -28.80 19.78
CA GLY A 489 -24.44 -27.52 19.50
C GLY A 489 -24.07 -26.35 20.41
N ALA A 490 -22.86 -26.32 20.95
CA ALA A 490 -22.36 -25.17 21.71
C ALA A 490 -21.53 -24.27 20.78
N ASP A 491 -21.83 -22.97 20.77
CA ASP A 491 -21.00 -21.96 20.12
C ASP A 491 -19.60 -21.99 20.76
N ARG A 492 -18.59 -22.29 19.95
CA ARG A 492 -17.19 -22.28 20.40
C ARG A 492 -16.66 -20.86 20.26
N TYR A 493 -16.37 -20.24 21.39
CA TYR A 493 -15.51 -19.05 21.45
C TYR A 493 -14.12 -19.51 21.88
N ILE A 494 -13.13 -19.28 21.02
CA ILE A 494 -11.73 -19.50 21.33
C ILE A 494 -11.23 -18.23 21.99
N ILE A 495 -10.75 -18.36 23.23
CA ILE A 495 -10.07 -17.29 23.95
C ILE A 495 -8.60 -17.71 24.01
N ASP A 496 -7.70 -16.87 23.51
CA ASP A 496 -6.27 -17.07 23.70
C ASP A 496 -5.94 -17.07 25.21
N PRO A 497 -5.37 -18.15 25.76
CA PRO A 497 -4.96 -18.20 27.16
C PRO A 497 -4.02 -17.06 27.58
N ALA A 498 -3.16 -16.56 26.66
CA ALA A 498 -2.28 -15.44 26.95
C ALA A 498 -3.05 -14.12 27.07
N ALA A 499 -4.05 -13.90 26.21
CA ALA A 499 -4.96 -12.74 26.31
C ALA A 499 -5.82 -12.79 27.59
N PHE A 500 -6.14 -13.98 28.08
CA PHE A 500 -6.85 -14.15 29.36
C PHE A 500 -5.95 -13.86 30.57
N ASP A 501 -4.72 -14.37 30.60
CA ASP A 501 -3.77 -14.10 31.67
C ASP A 501 -3.43 -12.59 31.75
N ASP A 502 -3.35 -11.90 30.60
CA ASP A 502 -3.13 -10.45 30.52
C ASP A 502 -4.37 -9.64 30.96
N PHE A 503 -5.57 -10.09 30.59
CA PHE A 503 -6.84 -9.52 31.10
C PHE A 503 -6.99 -9.66 32.62
N VAL A 504 -6.55 -10.79 33.19
CA VAL A 504 -6.56 -11.04 34.64
C VAL A 504 -5.49 -10.19 35.36
N ALA A 505 -4.35 -9.92 34.72
CA ALA A 505 -3.31 -9.06 35.24
C ALA A 505 -3.70 -7.56 35.21
N ASN A 506 -4.50 -7.13 34.22
CA ASN A 506 -5.00 -5.76 34.05
C ASN A 506 -6.54 -5.69 33.93
N PRO A 507 -7.29 -6.02 35.01
CA PRO A 507 -8.75 -6.12 34.94
C PRO A 507 -9.39 -4.75 35.14
N GLY A 508 -9.72 -4.07 34.03
CA GLY A 508 -10.69 -2.98 34.02
C GLY A 508 -10.12 -1.57 34.08
N THR A 509 -9.59 -1.11 32.95
CA THR A 509 -9.77 0.26 32.47
C THR A 509 -10.28 0.16 31.04
N GLY A 510 -11.52 0.53 30.77
CA GLY A 510 -12.09 0.41 29.43
C GLY A 510 -11.48 1.46 28.51
N ARG A 511 -10.60 1.08 27.57
CA ARG A 511 -9.83 2.00 26.69
C ARG A 511 -9.59 3.36 27.37
N ASP A 512 -8.89 3.34 28.50
CA ASP A 512 -8.47 4.59 29.15
C ASP A 512 -7.37 5.17 28.27
N MET A 513 -7.67 6.29 27.59
CA MET A 513 -6.72 6.95 26.70
C MET A 513 -5.49 7.40 27.50
N GLU A 514 -4.30 7.02 27.02
CA GLU A 514 -3.07 7.64 27.47
C GLU A 514 -2.86 8.89 26.63
N THR A 515 -3.26 10.04 27.18
CA THR A 515 -2.74 11.30 26.66
C THR A 515 -1.26 11.34 27.00
N LEU A 516 -0.42 11.56 25.98
CA LEU A 516 0.96 11.94 26.19
C LEU A 516 1.00 13.33 26.86
N ASN A 517 0.80 13.34 28.18
CA ASN A 517 0.80 14.54 28.97
C ASN A 517 2.24 14.86 29.37
N LEU A 518 2.88 15.71 28.58
CA LEU A 518 4.26 16.17 28.79
C LEU A 518 4.39 17.16 29.97
N GLY A 519 3.35 17.31 30.80
CA GLY A 519 3.33 18.10 32.03
C GLY A 519 2.57 19.44 31.91
N ALA A 520 2.87 20.38 32.81
CA ALA A 520 2.23 21.69 32.90
C ALA A 520 2.68 22.67 31.78
N ALA A 521 2.83 22.19 30.55
CA ALA A 521 3.12 23.04 29.40
C ALA A 521 1.95 24.02 29.16
N THR A 522 2.28 25.26 28.83
CA THR A 522 1.31 26.31 28.48
C THR A 522 1.03 26.38 26.98
N ASP A 523 1.72 25.55 26.21
CA ASP A 523 1.63 25.44 24.76
C ASP A 523 0.29 24.77 24.40
N SER A 524 -0.32 25.21 23.30
CA SER A 524 -1.74 24.94 22.98
C SER A 524 -1.97 24.33 21.60
N LEU A 525 -0.93 24.22 20.77
CA LEU A 525 -0.98 23.59 19.46
C LEU A 525 -1.41 22.14 19.65
N ALA A 526 -2.45 21.77 18.95
CA ALA A 526 -2.81 20.37 18.83
C ALA A 526 -1.90 19.72 17.76
N PRO A 527 -1.81 18.38 17.73
CA PRO A 527 -1.09 17.67 16.67
C PRO A 527 -1.50 18.08 15.25
N GLN A 528 -2.76 18.49 15.02
CA GLN A 528 -3.26 18.97 13.72
C GLN A 528 -2.65 20.28 13.22
N ASP A 529 -2.06 21.08 14.12
CA ASP A 529 -1.41 22.34 13.77
C ASP A 529 0.07 22.14 13.38
N PHE A 530 0.55 20.90 13.47
CA PHE A 530 1.91 20.48 13.18
C PHE A 530 1.90 19.38 12.12
N GLU A 531 2.72 19.51 11.08
CA GLU A 531 2.70 18.64 9.91
C GLU A 531 4.10 18.12 9.59
N VAL A 532 4.24 16.82 9.37
CA VAL A 532 5.41 16.23 8.72
C VAL A 532 5.05 16.04 7.25
N ARG A 533 5.79 16.71 6.38
CA ARG A 533 5.48 16.75 4.95
C ARG A 533 6.62 16.21 4.12
N PHE A 534 6.33 15.29 3.21
CA PHE A 534 7.29 14.82 2.22
C PHE A 534 7.12 15.61 0.91
N GLU A 535 8.09 16.46 0.61
CA GLU A 535 8.10 17.37 -0.54
C GLU A 535 9.41 17.21 -1.32
N GLY A 536 9.58 16.11 -2.04
CA GLY A 536 10.79 15.91 -2.84
C GLY A 536 10.98 17.02 -3.87
N ALA A 537 12.22 17.48 -4.05
CA ALA A 537 12.52 18.55 -4.99
C ALA A 537 12.04 18.23 -6.40
N ASP A 538 11.33 19.18 -7.03
CA ASP A 538 10.75 19.05 -8.38
C ASP A 538 9.83 17.82 -8.56
N GLY A 539 9.21 17.33 -7.48
CA GLY A 539 8.34 16.15 -7.49
C GLY A 539 9.10 14.81 -7.42
N GLY A 540 10.41 14.85 -7.16
CA GLY A 540 11.25 13.68 -6.92
C GLY A 540 10.94 12.96 -5.60
N PRO A 541 11.65 11.86 -5.28
CA PRO A 541 11.40 11.10 -4.07
C PRO A 541 11.79 11.86 -2.80
N ALA A 542 11.04 11.64 -1.73
CA ALA A 542 11.40 12.07 -0.38
C ALA A 542 11.23 10.89 0.58
N SER A 543 12.29 10.49 1.27
CA SER A 543 12.24 9.31 2.13
C SER A 543 12.88 9.55 3.48
N LEU A 544 12.47 8.74 4.44
CA LEU A 544 13.03 8.74 5.79
C LEU A 544 13.27 7.30 6.20
N ALA A 545 14.53 6.91 6.40
CA ALA A 545 14.84 5.58 6.92
C ALA A 545 15.74 5.60 8.15
N THR A 546 15.54 4.65 9.05
CA THR A 546 16.52 4.37 10.10
C THR A 546 17.61 3.44 9.57
N THR A 547 18.87 3.75 9.87
CA THR A 547 20.01 2.90 9.44
C THR A 547 20.22 1.69 10.36
N GLY A 548 19.45 1.57 11.44
CA GLY A 548 19.61 0.60 12.54
C GLY A 548 18.28 -0.08 12.89
N ASN A 549 18.07 -0.41 14.17
CA ASN A 549 16.79 -1.00 14.65
C ASN A 549 15.81 0.06 15.18
N GLY A 550 16.05 1.34 14.88
CA GLY A 550 15.31 2.44 15.46
C GLY A 550 13.86 2.54 15.00
N ASP A 551 13.02 3.01 15.92
CA ASP A 551 11.61 3.31 15.69
C ASP A 551 11.42 4.67 14.99
N ILE A 552 10.32 4.83 14.26
CA ILE A 552 9.88 6.13 13.75
C ILE A 552 8.51 6.48 14.34
N ARG A 553 8.42 7.64 14.99
CA ARG A 553 7.18 8.14 15.59
C ARG A 553 6.82 9.55 15.13
N PHE A 554 5.58 9.72 14.70
CA PHE A 554 5.00 11.01 14.35
C PHE A 554 3.77 11.31 15.21
N GLY A 555 3.81 12.47 15.86
CA GLY A 555 2.67 13.13 16.48
C GLY A 555 2.28 14.39 15.71
N ALA A 556 2.25 14.29 14.39
CA ALA A 556 2.02 15.37 13.44
C ALA A 556 1.13 14.88 12.29
N ASP A 557 0.32 15.76 11.72
CA ASP A 557 -0.35 15.48 10.44
C ASP A 557 0.70 15.02 9.43
N LEU A 558 0.40 13.96 8.70
CA LEU A 558 1.32 13.39 7.72
C LEU A 558 0.77 13.62 6.33
N SER A 559 1.57 14.22 5.46
CA SER A 559 1.23 14.41 4.06
C SER A 559 2.44 14.28 3.15
N GLY A 560 2.22 13.99 1.88
CA GLY A 560 3.28 13.97 0.89
C GLY A 560 2.98 13.09 -0.30
N GLU A 561 3.86 13.21 -1.28
CA GLU A 561 3.84 12.49 -2.55
C GLU A 561 5.17 11.78 -2.72
N ASN A 562 5.14 10.61 -3.35
CA ASN A 562 6.35 9.92 -3.82
C ASN A 562 7.36 9.67 -2.70
N ALA A 563 6.84 9.20 -1.56
CA ALA A 563 7.62 9.10 -0.35
C ALA A 563 7.67 7.70 0.24
N SER A 564 8.69 7.45 1.04
CA SER A 564 8.82 6.20 1.76
C SER A 564 9.30 6.43 3.19
N ILE A 565 8.75 5.65 4.11
CA ILE A 565 9.18 5.61 5.51
C ILE A 565 9.64 4.17 5.80
N LYS A 566 10.92 4.00 6.11
CA LYS A 566 11.55 2.69 6.35
C LYS A 566 12.11 2.64 7.78
N ALA A 567 11.43 1.93 8.68
CA ALA A 567 11.86 1.79 10.07
C ALA A 567 12.44 0.39 10.33
N GLY A 568 13.63 0.37 10.90
CA GLY A 568 14.23 -0.84 11.42
C GLY A 568 13.52 -1.41 12.65
N GLY A 569 12.80 -0.57 13.39
CA GLY A 569 11.87 -0.94 14.46
C GLY A 569 10.41 -0.76 14.01
N GLN A 570 9.59 -0.14 14.84
CA GLN A 570 8.17 0.12 14.57
C GLN A 570 7.95 1.47 13.89
N ILE A 571 6.83 1.62 13.16
CA ILE A 571 6.32 2.92 12.71
C ILE A 571 5.06 3.25 13.53
N ARG A 572 5.04 4.43 14.14
CA ARG A 572 3.92 4.90 14.95
C ARG A 572 3.45 6.28 14.54
N ILE A 573 2.22 6.39 14.05
CA ILE A 573 1.56 7.64 13.64
C ILE A 573 0.37 7.86 14.56
N VAL A 574 0.36 8.95 15.33
CA VAL A 574 -0.63 9.16 16.40
C VAL A 574 -1.22 10.56 16.42
N GLY A 575 -2.53 10.61 16.69
CA GLY A 575 -3.34 11.78 17.03
C GLY A 575 -3.53 12.81 15.93
N VAL A 576 -3.51 12.36 14.67
CA VAL A 576 -3.31 13.22 13.50
C VAL A 576 -4.25 12.85 12.35
N GLY A 577 -4.45 13.77 11.41
CA GLY A 577 -4.96 13.44 10.08
C GLY A 577 -3.84 12.89 9.21
N VAL A 578 -4.11 11.79 8.50
CA VAL A 578 -3.16 11.18 7.56
C VAL A 578 -3.71 11.33 6.15
N ASP A 579 -3.15 12.26 5.39
CA ASP A 579 -3.47 12.47 3.98
C ASP A 579 -2.21 12.26 3.15
N LEU A 580 -1.88 10.98 2.91
CA LEU A 580 -0.79 10.54 2.04
C LEU A 580 -1.28 10.31 0.62
N SER A 581 -2.37 10.99 0.25
CA SER A 581 -2.93 10.97 -1.09
C SER A 581 -2.53 12.20 -1.90
N ALA A 582 -2.24 13.30 -1.17
CA ALA A 582 -1.85 14.69 -1.50
C ALA A 582 -2.58 15.39 -2.65
N ASP A 583 -3.13 14.64 -3.60
CA ASP A 583 -4.14 15.08 -4.53
C ASP A 583 -5.09 13.89 -4.85
N PRO A 584 -6.39 13.98 -4.52
CA PRO A 584 -7.37 12.94 -4.86
C PRO A 584 -7.53 12.75 -6.38
N ASP A 585 -7.08 13.71 -7.20
CA ASP A 585 -7.08 13.66 -8.66
C ASP A 585 -5.67 13.32 -9.26
N ALA A 586 -4.59 13.37 -8.47
CA ALA A 586 -3.28 12.87 -8.92
C ALA A 586 -3.31 11.35 -8.96
N GLU A 587 -3.17 10.81 -10.17
CA GLU A 587 -3.56 9.43 -10.45
C GLU A 587 -2.69 8.38 -9.73
N ARG A 588 -1.50 8.71 -9.16
CA ARG A 588 -0.49 7.72 -8.76
C ARG A 588 0.52 8.04 -7.63
N ALA A 589 0.54 9.24 -7.04
CA ALA A 589 1.55 9.57 -6.03
C ALA A 589 1.08 9.22 -4.61
N GLY A 590 1.95 8.63 -3.78
CA GLY A 590 1.61 8.23 -2.40
C GLY A 590 2.81 7.93 -1.51
N VAL A 591 2.57 7.71 -0.20
CA VAL A 591 3.62 7.40 0.79
C VAL A 591 3.55 5.94 1.21
N SER A 592 4.65 5.21 0.99
CA SER A 592 4.79 3.81 1.40
C SER A 592 5.43 3.67 2.79
N LEU A 593 4.97 2.70 3.58
CA LEU A 593 5.40 2.43 4.94
C LEU A 593 6.03 1.04 5.01
N TYR A 594 7.22 0.93 5.61
CA TYR A 594 7.93 -0.32 5.79
C TYR A 594 8.54 -0.43 7.18
N ALA A 595 8.20 -1.48 7.92
CA ALA A 595 8.70 -1.73 9.27
C ALA A 595 9.12 -3.19 9.47
N ARG A 596 10.23 -3.41 10.18
CA ARG A 596 10.60 -4.77 10.68
C ARG A 596 9.87 -5.16 11.95
N ASP A 597 9.24 -4.20 12.61
CA ASP A 597 8.33 -4.43 13.72
C ASP A 597 6.91 -3.99 13.33
N ASP A 598 6.07 -3.64 14.30
CA ASP A 598 4.69 -3.25 14.08
C ASP A 598 4.54 -1.90 13.33
N ILE A 599 3.41 -1.73 12.64
CA ILE A 599 2.92 -0.43 12.15
C ILE A 599 1.65 -0.09 12.93
N PHE A 600 1.62 1.09 13.53
CA PHE A 600 0.49 1.61 14.28
C PHE A 600 0.06 2.98 13.77
N ILE A 601 -1.21 3.13 13.40
CA ILE A 601 -1.82 4.39 12.97
C ILE A 601 -3.04 4.65 13.85
N SER A 602 -3.11 5.81 14.50
CA SER A 602 -4.30 6.26 15.23
C SER A 602 -4.57 7.73 14.95
N THR A 603 -5.80 8.06 14.53
CA THR A 603 -6.18 9.46 14.21
C THR A 603 -6.97 10.15 15.32
N LEU A 604 -6.99 9.54 16.50
CA LEU A 604 -7.71 10.04 17.66
C LEU A 604 -7.14 11.39 18.12
N ARG A 605 -7.92 12.46 17.97
CA ARG A 605 -7.53 13.82 18.35
C ARG A 605 -8.57 14.50 19.22
N PRO A 606 -8.19 15.51 20.02
CA PRO A 606 -9.17 16.35 20.71
C PRO A 606 -10.11 17.04 19.72
N HIS A 607 -11.40 17.14 20.08
CA HIS A 607 -12.40 17.86 19.28
C HIS A 607 -12.10 19.37 19.30
N GLU A 608 -12.21 20.04 18.15
CA GLU A 608 -11.83 21.45 17.97
C GLU A 608 -12.53 22.41 18.95
N ASP A 609 -13.82 22.20 19.19
CA ASP A 609 -14.62 23.04 20.09
C ASP A 609 -14.61 22.61 21.57
N ASP A 610 -14.16 21.39 21.88
CA ASP A 610 -14.20 20.85 23.24
C ASP A 610 -13.04 19.85 23.46
N PRO A 611 -11.95 20.25 24.14
CA PRO A 611 -10.80 19.38 24.37
C PRO A 611 -11.07 18.22 25.35
N THR A 612 -12.29 18.11 25.88
CA THR A 612 -12.74 16.95 26.65
C THR A 612 -13.45 15.90 25.79
N LEU A 613 -13.76 16.24 24.53
CA LEU A 613 -14.26 15.34 23.51
C LEU A 613 -13.14 15.00 22.52
N TYR A 614 -13.32 13.89 21.81
CA TYR A 614 -12.35 13.38 20.85
C TYR A 614 -13.06 13.04 19.54
N ASP A 615 -12.34 13.23 18.45
CA ASP A 615 -12.74 12.89 17.10
C ASP A 615 -11.67 12.04 16.44
N TYR A 616 -12.08 11.25 15.45
CA TYR A 616 -11.18 10.66 14.47
C TYR A 616 -11.14 11.51 13.21
N VAL A 617 -10.10 11.31 12.41
CA VAL A 617 -9.92 11.91 11.06
C VAL A 617 -9.77 10.79 10.03
N ASP A 618 -10.24 11.04 8.80
CA ASP A 618 -10.06 10.11 7.69
C ASP A 618 -8.55 9.85 7.45
N VAL A 619 -8.23 8.63 7.03
CA VAL A 619 -6.89 8.20 6.63
C VAL A 619 -6.95 7.80 5.17
N GLN A 620 -6.12 8.44 4.35
CA GLN A 620 -5.97 8.07 2.94
C GLN A 620 -4.51 7.72 2.64
N LEU A 621 -4.28 6.48 2.22
CA LEU A 621 -2.97 5.93 1.88
C LEU A 621 -2.95 5.48 0.42
N LYS A 622 -1.93 5.92 -0.31
CA LYS A 622 -1.55 5.41 -1.63
C LYS A 622 -0.15 4.81 -1.51
N GLY A 623 0.05 3.55 -1.90
CA GLY A 623 1.35 2.87 -1.78
C GLY A 623 1.30 1.50 -1.10
N ILE A 624 2.46 1.06 -0.60
CA ILE A 624 2.59 -0.19 0.14
C ILE A 624 2.63 0.09 1.64
N VAL A 625 1.88 -0.67 2.44
CA VAL A 625 2.04 -0.75 3.90
C VAL A 625 2.56 -2.14 4.24
N TYR A 626 3.82 -2.25 4.64
CA TYR A 626 4.50 -3.53 4.86
C TYR A 626 5.08 -3.61 6.27
N SER A 627 4.63 -4.60 7.03
CA SER A 627 5.13 -4.91 8.36
C SER A 627 5.61 -6.35 8.41
N TRP A 628 6.77 -6.58 9.00
CA TRP A 628 7.20 -7.95 9.31
C TRP A 628 6.33 -8.55 10.42
N LYS A 629 5.72 -7.72 11.26
CA LYS A 629 4.81 -8.13 12.33
C LYS A 629 3.40 -7.61 12.05
N ASN A 630 2.81 -6.88 12.99
CA ASN A 630 1.40 -6.50 12.95
C ASN A 630 1.20 -5.13 12.30
N ILE A 631 -0.01 -4.90 11.81
CA ILE A 631 -0.50 -3.61 11.35
C ILE A 631 -1.78 -3.30 12.11
N THR A 632 -1.83 -2.15 12.79
CA THR A 632 -3.00 -1.68 13.52
C THR A 632 -3.36 -0.28 13.05
N VAL A 633 -4.63 -0.08 12.66
CA VAL A 633 -5.16 1.22 12.25
C VAL A 633 -6.45 1.51 13.02
N GLU A 634 -6.44 2.61 13.78
CA GLU A 634 -7.54 3.06 14.63
C GLU A 634 -8.04 4.43 14.17
N VAL A 635 -9.13 4.39 13.44
CA VAL A 635 -9.81 5.53 12.81
C VAL A 635 -11.26 5.61 13.30
N GLY A 636 -11.59 4.90 14.38
CA GLY A 636 -12.91 4.86 15.01
C GLY A 636 -12.87 4.16 16.36
N GLY A 637 -13.96 4.27 17.14
CA GLY A 637 -14.09 3.54 18.40
C GLY A 637 -15.49 3.59 18.99
N GLU A 638 -15.75 2.79 20.03
CA GLU A 638 -17.09 2.62 20.61
C GLU A 638 -17.72 3.92 21.15
N LYS A 639 -16.91 4.89 21.57
CA LYS A 639 -17.34 6.12 22.24
C LYS A 639 -17.46 7.33 21.30
N HIS A 640 -16.88 7.26 20.09
CA HIS A 640 -16.74 8.39 19.17
C HIS A 640 -17.06 7.96 17.73
N ALA A 641 -17.65 8.85 16.93
CA ALA A 641 -17.95 8.52 15.53
C ALA A 641 -16.65 8.20 14.79
N GLY A 642 -16.59 7.03 14.14
CA GLY A 642 -15.47 6.66 13.30
C GLY A 642 -15.38 7.52 12.04
N ARG A 643 -14.26 7.31 11.35
CA ARG A 643 -13.89 7.93 10.08
C ARG A 643 -13.47 6.87 9.08
N LYS A 644 -13.13 7.30 7.87
CA LYS A 644 -12.81 6.40 6.76
C LYS A 644 -11.34 6.02 6.74
N PHE A 645 -11.06 4.77 6.42
CA PHE A 645 -9.72 4.30 6.07
C PHE A 645 -9.70 3.86 4.60
N ASP A 646 -8.95 4.58 3.77
CA ASP A 646 -8.81 4.34 2.35
C ASP A 646 -7.37 3.94 2.02
N LEU A 647 -7.18 2.73 1.47
CA LEU A 647 -5.90 2.27 0.94
C LEU A 647 -6.03 2.00 -0.56
N ARG A 648 -5.11 2.56 -1.35
CA ARG A 648 -4.87 2.18 -2.75
C ARG A 648 -3.43 1.67 -2.91
N GLY A 649 -3.25 0.40 -3.24
CA GLY A 649 -1.95 -0.26 -3.33
C GLY A 649 -2.01 -1.65 -2.70
N ALA A 650 -1.14 -1.93 -1.72
CA ALA A 650 -1.09 -3.22 -1.03
C ALA A 650 -0.72 -3.09 0.46
N MET A 651 -1.32 -3.94 1.30
CA MET A 651 -1.01 -4.05 2.72
C MET A 651 -0.55 -5.48 3.05
N VAL A 652 0.58 -5.62 3.74
CA VAL A 652 1.17 -6.91 4.09
C VAL A 652 1.63 -6.92 5.54
N ALA A 653 1.04 -7.79 6.34
CA ALA A 653 1.54 -8.19 7.65
C ALA A 653 2.17 -9.59 7.50
N TYR A 654 3.49 -9.63 7.36
CA TYR A 654 4.20 -10.82 6.86
C TYR A 654 4.31 -11.95 7.90
N GLY A 655 4.32 -11.61 9.19
CA GLY A 655 4.41 -12.59 10.28
C GLY A 655 5.80 -13.17 10.50
N GLY A 656 6.85 -12.40 10.20
CA GLY A 656 8.24 -12.76 10.42
C GLY A 656 9.19 -12.03 9.49
N ASP A 657 10.45 -12.48 9.48
CA ASP A 657 11.48 -12.03 8.53
C ASP A 657 11.17 -12.57 7.11
N PRO A 658 11.02 -11.69 6.09
CA PRO A 658 10.73 -12.08 4.70
C PRO A 658 11.77 -12.96 4.01
N SER A 659 12.95 -13.13 4.60
CA SER A 659 13.94 -14.13 4.15
C SER A 659 13.49 -15.59 4.40
N ALA A 660 12.42 -15.79 5.18
CA ALA A 660 11.76 -17.06 5.41
C ALA A 660 10.28 -16.96 5.04
N PRO A 661 9.57 -18.08 4.76
CA PRO A 661 8.14 -18.05 4.49
C PRO A 661 7.33 -17.44 5.64
N PRO A 662 6.19 -16.78 5.34
CA PRO A 662 5.31 -16.18 6.35
C PRO A 662 4.80 -17.23 7.35
N VAL A 663 4.77 -16.89 8.64
CA VAL A 663 4.36 -17.81 9.71
C VAL A 663 2.88 -17.62 10.02
N ALA A 664 2.06 -18.64 9.73
CA ALA A 664 0.63 -18.61 10.04
C ALA A 664 0.38 -18.34 11.54
N GLY A 665 -0.53 -17.40 11.83
CA GLY A 665 -0.84 -16.93 13.18
C GLY A 665 0.07 -15.81 13.71
N GLN A 666 1.04 -15.35 12.92
CA GLN A 666 1.89 -14.19 13.25
C GLN A 666 1.68 -13.10 12.21
N GLY A 667 1.74 -11.83 12.61
CA GLY A 667 1.52 -10.70 11.71
C GLY A 667 0.06 -10.47 11.40
N ASN A 668 -0.64 -9.89 12.38
CA ASN A 668 -2.06 -9.61 12.30
C ASN A 668 -2.32 -8.24 11.67
N VAL A 669 -3.50 -8.08 11.07
CA VAL A 669 -4.02 -6.80 10.61
C VAL A 669 -5.29 -6.46 11.38
N TYR A 670 -5.29 -5.32 12.04
CA TYR A 670 -6.40 -4.80 12.84
C TYR A 670 -6.82 -3.43 12.35
N LEU A 671 -8.07 -3.30 11.90
CA LEU A 671 -8.64 -2.03 11.44
C LEU A 671 -9.89 -1.69 12.26
N THR A 672 -9.99 -0.47 12.77
CA THR A 672 -11.22 0.07 13.35
C THR A 672 -11.55 1.38 12.65
N ALA A 673 -12.71 1.46 12.00
CA ALA A 673 -13.11 2.61 11.18
C ALA A 673 -14.63 2.65 11.00
N ASP A 674 -15.18 3.79 10.56
CA ASP A 674 -16.59 3.86 10.11
C ASP A 674 -16.80 3.14 8.78
N SER A 675 -15.83 3.25 7.88
CA SER A 675 -15.74 2.46 6.65
C SER A 675 -14.31 2.23 6.22
N VAL A 676 -14.09 1.15 5.46
CA VAL A 676 -12.77 0.77 4.94
C VAL A 676 -12.88 0.55 3.44
N ASN A 677 -12.03 1.19 2.64
CA ASN A 677 -11.91 0.90 1.21
C ASN A 677 -10.50 0.44 0.87
N LEU A 678 -10.39 -0.78 0.35
CA LEU A 678 -9.13 -1.37 -0.08
C LEU A 678 -9.15 -1.54 -1.61
N THR A 679 -8.31 -0.78 -2.30
CA THR A 679 -8.16 -0.81 -3.75
C THR A 679 -6.80 -1.40 -4.11
N PHE A 680 -6.77 -2.60 -4.70
CA PHE A 680 -5.54 -3.17 -5.22
C PHE A 680 -5.03 -2.33 -6.39
N ASP A 681 -3.77 -1.91 -6.33
CA ASP A 681 -3.11 -1.25 -7.45
C ASP A 681 -1.72 -1.87 -7.64
N PRO A 682 -1.54 -2.75 -8.65
CA PRO A 682 -0.29 -3.47 -8.85
C PRO A 682 0.89 -2.55 -9.21
N ALA A 683 0.64 -1.33 -9.67
CA ALA A 683 1.71 -0.39 -10.02
C ALA A 683 2.69 -0.14 -8.85
N TYR A 684 2.17 -0.01 -7.63
CA TYR A 684 3.00 0.23 -6.44
C TYR A 684 3.90 -0.95 -6.06
N LEU A 685 3.57 -2.17 -6.49
CA LEU A 685 4.41 -3.34 -6.23
C LEU A 685 5.64 -3.38 -7.15
N THR A 686 5.56 -2.82 -8.36
CA THR A 686 6.68 -2.85 -9.32
C THR A 686 7.85 -1.97 -8.95
N SER A 687 7.63 -0.91 -8.17
CA SER A 687 8.70 -0.02 -7.70
C SER A 687 9.53 -0.62 -6.57
N TRP A 688 9.04 -1.63 -5.86
CA TRP A 688 9.65 -2.13 -4.62
C TRP A 688 10.11 -3.59 -4.70
N MET A 689 9.93 -4.26 -5.85
CA MET A 689 10.38 -5.63 -6.07
C MET A 689 11.64 -5.63 -6.95
N PRO A 690 12.85 -5.70 -6.38
CA PRO A 690 14.12 -5.60 -7.13
C PRO A 690 14.36 -6.81 -8.05
N SER A 691 13.72 -7.94 -7.78
CA SER A 691 13.52 -9.00 -8.76
C SER A 691 12.16 -8.79 -9.42
N ALA A 692 12.15 -8.06 -10.55
CA ALA A 692 10.97 -7.95 -11.39
C ALA A 692 10.29 -9.32 -11.52
N PRO A 693 8.95 -9.40 -11.41
CA PRO A 693 8.23 -10.63 -11.69
C PRO A 693 8.72 -11.25 -12.99
N THR A 694 8.79 -12.58 -13.05
CA THR A 694 9.10 -13.32 -14.28
C THR A 694 8.18 -12.98 -15.47
N SER A 695 7.08 -12.27 -15.22
CA SER A 695 6.30 -11.55 -16.23
C SER A 695 5.45 -10.45 -15.58
N VAL A 696 5.82 -9.18 -15.78
CA VAL A 696 4.86 -8.06 -15.70
C VAL A 696 3.92 -8.22 -16.91
N GLN A 697 2.60 -8.10 -16.77
CA GLN A 697 1.75 -7.90 -17.94
C GLN A 697 1.51 -6.42 -18.13
N MET A 698 1.87 -5.93 -19.30
CA MET A 698 1.65 -4.53 -19.66
C MET A 698 0.23 -4.38 -20.18
N THR A 699 -0.52 -3.46 -19.59
CA THR A 699 -1.84 -3.07 -20.11
C THR A 699 -1.74 -1.72 -20.80
N ASN A 700 -2.42 -1.63 -21.93
CA ASN A 700 -2.61 -0.38 -22.64
C ASN A 700 -3.72 0.43 -21.96
N LEU A 701 -3.35 1.57 -21.39
CA LEU A 701 -4.25 2.45 -20.65
C LEU A 701 -4.98 3.40 -21.60
N SER A 702 -4.26 3.92 -22.60
CA SER A 702 -4.81 4.78 -23.65
C SER A 702 -3.98 4.71 -24.93
N THR A 703 -4.60 4.99 -26.07
CA THR A 703 -3.92 5.03 -27.36
C THR A 703 -4.51 6.12 -28.27
N HIS A 704 -3.63 6.93 -28.84
CA HIS A 704 -3.96 8.01 -29.76
C HIS A 704 -3.15 7.90 -31.06
N GLU A 705 -3.76 8.26 -32.19
CA GLU A 705 -3.03 8.43 -33.46
C GLU A 705 -2.69 9.91 -33.63
N LEU A 706 -1.41 10.21 -33.90
CA LEU A 706 -0.86 11.57 -34.02
C LEU A 706 -0.87 12.10 -35.45
#